data_AF-A0A1G2IU64-F1
#
_entry.id   AF-A0A1G2IU64-F1
#
_cell.length_a   1.000
_cell.length_b   1.000
_cell.length_c   1.000
_cell.angle_alpha   90.00
_cell.angle_beta   90.00
_cell.angle_gamma   90.00
#
_symmetry.space_group_name_H-M   'P 1'
#
loop_
_entity.id
_entity.type
_entity.pdbx_description
1 polymer ?
#
loop_
_entity_poly.entity_id
_entity_poly.type
_entity_poly.pdbx_seq_one_letter_code
_entity_poly.pdbx_strand_id
1 'polypeptide(L)'
;MSIKRTIITTVVGLTLVALVAPGVAQGVTIAELQAQINALLAQLQILQGQTTASGNVPAACAGVTFTRNLTVSATGSDVKCLQAVLNMSATTQVSATGAGSPGSETTYFGPKTLVAVRVYQAEHGWTPANQVGPLTRQALNATLSGGTVVIPGQPPVVVLTGAGLTVQLASNNPASGTIVDGQALYPLARLTLTNGDNAEVKITGFKVKRIGVSADASVVAAYLFDGATRLTDGAAVSSTIINFNNSSGLFTVPSNGSKTISVLADVNGDASETFGVQVVASTDVTTNASSVKGTYPITGNLHTLASGTLAGVEFNATTTPSSAATIDPQNDYTMWQNSVVVTTRAVDMTRISFRKTGSVKDADLQNFRLYVDGVQVGSAIPNLVLSSNNESLVTFDLSGSPKRLEAGTRVIKLLADIIGGSSLTFTFNLWNSADVTVVDSQYLANVLPDLVSNATFTKRSTAEMTIGSGTITITKKTDSPSGNIVDSASNATLAKFEIKAAGEKVKIETLYVSANVSTAAVSGLRNGMLLANGVQIGSTTTLYDPADTTYDYTTFSLGSSLIVEPGSPVTLEVRADIFDTGTGDTTNSIVSGSTIQVTVEGASTWNNGTGQVSATTIDVPASDVSANSLTVKQGGLTLSTNPAYTAQTVVAPLTAYKLASFNLVANTTEAVNITAINVAIDDVSSYASNLYVKYGTKTTSVKPTVAASNSWSINEVLAAGATIPIEVYIDVSSSMTSGDGIATVDVDGTTVSSAVSADSSGTATGQTINFSTGTFTPSFASTPQNQIVSGAQAVEIGRWKFTSSYQDYIIQEIKIDPDVAANAGGDSAADTSDNAEDAIVSLTLKDGSTVLGTESFNSSTAVSGTGSTGVYYFTGLNVNVPASTSKTLTVVANFTIPSATAGNSGLRIIPALTYVKRMDTQGTVTETEDAAGGDLYEANSTYVYRTIPTLSLASTTINNTLINGQVLDLYKFKVAAPAQGDIFVKQFKLAVSWSEGGTDDEMELESLKLYKDGVDITTSVTITDEDAGTSAEGTSGITEDASAIVVTWDGDTEDTITAGTSTTYTLNGTPQEFRLDGATDVASDSVALSFTQDTADVTFGSDTVDYIGYLNTDSTAQIGSQMSLYTSATASTSAETANLIWSDGSAVAHSASTTVGTGDWTNSYLLNSVPSVTWTK
;
A
#
# COMPACT_ATOMS: atom_id res chain seq x y z
N MET A 1 25.82 -38.97 1.79
CA MET A 1 25.15 -40.19 1.29
C MET A 1 23.64 -39.99 1.38
N SER A 2 22.87 -40.59 0.48
CA SER A 2 21.47 -40.23 0.20
C SER A 2 20.42 -40.98 1.03
N ILE A 3 19.28 -40.30 1.25
CA ILE A 3 17.90 -40.81 1.28
C ILE A 3 17.58 -41.97 2.26
N LYS A 4 16.68 -41.68 3.22
CA LYS A 4 15.75 -42.67 3.78
C LYS A 4 14.36 -42.48 3.16
N ARG A 5 13.77 -43.56 2.64
CA ARG A 5 12.32 -43.74 2.50
C ARG A 5 11.86 -44.74 3.56
N THR A 6 10.69 -44.49 4.15
CA THR A 6 10.01 -45.43 5.06
C THR A 6 8.93 -46.22 4.31
N ILE A 7 8.59 -47.39 4.84
CA ILE A 7 7.99 -48.54 4.13
C ILE A 7 6.60 -48.89 4.76
N ILE A 8 5.88 -49.82 4.10
CA ILE A 8 4.96 -50.87 4.61
C ILE A 8 3.47 -50.63 4.28
N THR A 9 2.84 -51.51 3.48
CA THR A 9 1.85 -52.58 3.86
C THR A 9 1.42 -53.37 2.58
N THR A 10 0.67 -54.49 2.54
CA THR A 10 0.65 -55.86 3.16
C THR A 10 -0.40 -56.69 2.37
N VAL A 11 -0.43 -58.03 2.18
CA VAL A 11 0.46 -59.21 2.42
C VAL A 11 -0.18 -60.45 1.67
N VAL A 12 0.23 -61.71 1.96
CA VAL A 12 -0.26 -63.03 1.45
C VAL A 12 0.22 -63.45 0.03
N GLY A 13 0.73 -64.66 -0.23
CA GLY A 13 1.20 -65.75 0.64
C GLY A 13 0.68 -67.17 0.30
N LEU A 14 1.46 -67.99 -0.44
CA LEU A 14 1.42 -69.47 -0.34
C LEU A 14 2.69 -70.12 -0.94
N THR A 15 3.07 -71.30 -0.43
CA THR A 15 4.39 -71.94 -0.59
C THR A 15 4.32 -73.37 -1.15
N LEU A 16 5.29 -73.80 -1.98
CA LEU A 16 5.85 -75.16 -1.88
C LEU A 16 7.26 -75.28 -2.50
N VAL A 17 7.96 -76.38 -2.20
CA VAL A 17 9.44 -76.51 -2.20
C VAL A 17 9.97 -77.50 -3.25
N ALA A 18 11.10 -77.18 -3.90
CA ALA A 18 12.07 -78.16 -4.43
C ALA A 18 13.45 -77.52 -4.70
N LEU A 19 14.54 -78.23 -4.40
CA LEU A 19 15.90 -77.90 -4.86
C LEU A 19 16.15 -78.43 -6.29
N VAL A 20 17.08 -77.80 -7.03
CA VAL A 20 18.22 -78.42 -7.77
C VAL A 20 18.65 -77.59 -9.01
N ALA A 21 19.96 -77.39 -9.14
CA ALA A 21 20.74 -77.00 -10.33
C ALA A 21 20.63 -75.54 -10.88
N PRO A 22 21.69 -75.02 -11.54
CA PRO A 22 21.85 -73.59 -11.80
C PRO A 22 21.23 -73.14 -13.14
N GLY A 23 20.20 -72.29 -13.06
CA GLY A 23 19.74 -71.49 -14.20
C GLY A 23 20.49 -70.17 -14.27
N VAL A 24 21.20 -69.94 -15.37
CA VAL A 24 21.79 -68.62 -15.70
C VAL A 24 20.69 -67.55 -15.73
N ALA A 25 20.80 -66.54 -14.88
CA ALA A 25 19.98 -65.34 -14.99
C ALA A 25 20.37 -64.60 -16.27
N GLN A 26 19.53 -64.68 -17.31
CA GLN A 26 19.73 -63.83 -18.48
C GLN A 26 19.46 -62.38 -18.06
N GLY A 27 20.44 -61.52 -18.31
CA GLY A 27 20.24 -60.08 -18.18
C GLY A 27 19.18 -59.63 -19.20
N VAL A 28 18.30 -58.72 -18.79
CA VAL A 28 17.22 -58.18 -19.62
C VAL A 28 17.77 -57.78 -20.98
N THR A 29 17.35 -58.49 -22.01
CA THR A 29 17.86 -58.31 -23.36
C THR A 29 17.40 -56.98 -23.95
N ILE A 30 18.12 -56.48 -24.95
CA ILE A 30 17.68 -55.30 -25.72
C ILE A 30 16.27 -55.52 -26.30
N ALA A 31 15.89 -56.76 -26.62
CA ALA A 31 14.54 -57.10 -27.08
C ALA A 31 13.47 -56.94 -25.98
N GLU A 32 13.77 -57.29 -24.72
CA GLU A 32 12.85 -57.09 -23.59
C GLU A 32 12.76 -55.62 -23.18
N LEU A 33 13.87 -54.86 -23.26
CA LEU A 33 13.84 -53.40 -23.12
C LEU A 33 13.02 -52.74 -24.25
N GLN A 34 13.17 -53.21 -25.50
CA GLN A 34 12.38 -52.73 -26.64
C GLN A 34 10.90 -53.11 -26.50
N ALA A 35 10.58 -54.28 -25.93
CA ALA A 35 9.22 -54.67 -25.60
C ALA A 35 8.62 -53.79 -24.50
N GLN A 36 9.40 -53.40 -23.49
CA GLN A 36 8.98 -52.44 -22.46
C GLN A 36 8.81 -51.03 -23.03
N ILE A 37 9.70 -50.56 -23.92
CA ILE A 37 9.55 -49.29 -24.64
C ILE A 37 8.29 -49.32 -25.51
N ASN A 38 8.03 -50.41 -26.23
CA ASN A 38 6.80 -50.56 -27.03
C ASN A 38 5.55 -50.66 -26.15
N ALA A 39 5.63 -51.25 -24.96
CA ALA A 39 4.53 -51.28 -23.98
C ALA A 39 4.28 -49.89 -23.36
N LEU A 40 5.33 -49.11 -23.06
CA LEU A 40 5.18 -47.72 -22.63
C LEU A 40 4.67 -46.82 -23.76
N LEU A 41 5.11 -47.03 -25.01
CA LEU A 41 4.57 -46.32 -26.18
C LEU A 41 3.10 -46.70 -26.40
N ALA A 42 2.71 -47.96 -26.23
CA ALA A 42 1.32 -48.37 -26.27
C ALA A 42 0.49 -47.79 -25.11
N GLN A 43 1.03 -47.70 -23.90
CA GLN A 43 0.39 -47.00 -22.78
C GLN A 43 0.28 -45.49 -23.05
N LEU A 44 1.30 -44.87 -23.65
CA LEU A 44 1.27 -43.46 -24.07
C LEU A 44 0.22 -43.24 -25.16
N GLN A 45 0.06 -44.19 -26.08
CA GLN A 45 -0.94 -44.17 -27.16
C GLN A 45 -2.36 -44.46 -26.64
N ILE A 46 -2.51 -45.24 -25.56
CA ILE A 46 -3.78 -45.41 -24.83
C ILE A 46 -4.13 -44.14 -24.04
N LEU A 47 -3.17 -43.49 -23.38
CA LEU A 47 -3.38 -42.20 -22.70
C LEU A 47 -3.71 -41.08 -23.71
N GLN A 48 -3.05 -41.05 -24.88
CA GLN A 48 -3.38 -40.13 -25.96
C GLN A 48 -4.74 -40.46 -26.61
N GLY A 49 -5.14 -41.73 -26.62
CA GLY A 49 -6.46 -42.21 -27.06
C GLY A 49 -7.60 -41.95 -26.09
N GLN A 50 -7.34 -41.55 -24.84
CA GLN A 50 -8.37 -41.28 -23.83
C GLN A 50 -8.97 -39.85 -23.94
N THR A 51 -9.06 -39.31 -25.16
CA THR A 51 -9.62 -37.98 -25.45
C THR A 51 -10.89 -38.06 -26.30
N THR A 52 -11.95 -38.62 -25.72
CA THR A 52 -13.32 -38.30 -26.16
C THR A 52 -14.20 -37.91 -24.95
N ALA A 53 -14.75 -36.70 -25.03
CA ALA A 53 -15.84 -36.15 -24.19
C ALA A 53 -15.54 -35.64 -22.75
N SER A 54 -14.59 -34.71 -22.58
CA SER A 54 -14.80 -33.49 -21.75
C SER A 54 -13.79 -32.39 -22.14
N GLY A 55 -14.23 -31.12 -22.23
CA GLY A 55 -13.51 -30.05 -22.93
C GLY A 55 -12.19 -29.55 -22.32
N ASN A 56 -11.41 -28.82 -23.14
CA ASN A 56 -10.06 -28.29 -22.88
C ASN A 56 -10.00 -27.20 -21.79
N VAL A 57 -10.35 -27.51 -20.54
CA VAL A 57 -10.30 -26.56 -19.42
C VAL A 57 -9.04 -26.80 -18.58
N PRO A 58 -8.16 -25.79 -18.39
CA PRO A 58 -7.00 -25.93 -17.51
C PRO A 58 -7.40 -26.25 -16.07
N ALA A 59 -6.63 -27.10 -15.38
CA ALA A 59 -6.93 -27.50 -13.99
C ALA A 59 -7.04 -26.31 -13.02
N ALA A 60 -6.31 -25.22 -13.27
CA ALA A 60 -6.40 -23.97 -12.49
C ALA A 60 -7.73 -23.21 -12.65
N CYS A 61 -8.59 -23.62 -13.59
CA CYS A 61 -9.93 -23.06 -13.84
C CYS A 61 -11.07 -23.91 -13.28
N ALA A 62 -10.79 -25.00 -12.57
CA ALA A 62 -11.83 -25.85 -11.97
C ALA A 62 -12.71 -25.04 -11.01
N GLY A 63 -14.02 -24.95 -11.30
CA GLY A 63 -14.99 -24.18 -10.52
C GLY A 63 -14.91 -22.65 -10.68
N VAL A 64 -14.10 -22.14 -11.62
CA VAL A 64 -13.96 -20.69 -11.87
C VAL A 64 -15.02 -20.22 -12.88
N THR A 65 -15.57 -19.02 -12.64
CA THR A 65 -16.37 -18.29 -13.62
C THR A 65 -16.04 -16.80 -13.48
N PHE A 66 -15.75 -16.13 -14.61
CA PHE A 66 -15.38 -14.72 -14.66
C PHE A 66 -16.61 -13.82 -14.48
N THR A 67 -16.92 -13.49 -13.23
CA THR A 67 -18.08 -12.66 -12.86
C THR A 67 -17.77 -11.16 -12.76
N ARG A 68 -16.52 -10.78 -12.43
CA ARG A 68 -16.06 -9.39 -12.28
C ARG A 68 -15.02 -8.97 -13.33
N ASN A 69 -14.89 -7.67 -13.60
CA ASN A 69 -13.75 -7.15 -14.38
C ASN A 69 -12.43 -7.42 -13.65
N LEU A 70 -11.36 -7.66 -14.39
CA LEU A 70 -9.99 -7.78 -13.87
C LEU A 70 -9.10 -6.69 -14.46
N THR A 71 -8.37 -5.99 -13.60
CA THR A 71 -7.40 -4.94 -13.95
C THR A 71 -6.02 -5.31 -13.44
N VAL A 72 -4.99 -4.53 -13.79
CA VAL A 72 -3.70 -4.57 -13.09
C VAL A 72 -3.91 -4.44 -11.58
N SER A 73 -3.12 -5.17 -10.81
CA SER A 73 -3.20 -5.32 -9.35
C SER A 73 -4.40 -6.08 -8.81
N ALA A 74 -5.30 -6.60 -9.66
CA ALA A 74 -6.30 -7.57 -9.22
C ALA A 74 -5.62 -8.85 -8.72
N THR A 75 -6.12 -9.40 -7.61
CA THR A 75 -5.75 -10.73 -7.11
C THR A 75 -6.93 -11.68 -7.09
N GLY A 76 -6.70 -12.99 -7.26
CA GLY A 76 -7.74 -14.03 -7.12
C GLY A 76 -7.47 -15.34 -7.87
N SER A 77 -8.38 -16.30 -7.69
CA SER A 77 -8.41 -17.57 -8.44
C SER A 77 -8.84 -17.37 -9.90
N ASP A 78 -9.68 -16.36 -10.17
CA ASP A 78 -10.03 -15.89 -11.51
C ASP A 78 -8.80 -15.38 -12.27
N VAL A 79 -7.91 -14.62 -11.63
CA VAL A 79 -6.62 -14.20 -12.21
C VAL A 79 -5.72 -15.41 -12.52
N LYS A 80 -5.66 -16.40 -11.63
CA LYS A 80 -4.87 -17.62 -11.86
C LYS A 80 -5.42 -18.44 -13.03
N CYS A 81 -6.74 -18.57 -13.14
CA CYS A 81 -7.39 -19.19 -14.28
C CYS A 81 -7.17 -18.40 -15.58
N LEU A 82 -7.24 -17.07 -15.55
CA LEU A 82 -6.94 -16.22 -16.70
C LEU A 82 -5.54 -16.51 -17.25
N GLN A 83 -4.53 -16.56 -16.38
CA GLN A 83 -3.15 -16.89 -16.79
C GLN A 83 -3.09 -18.30 -17.39
N ALA A 84 -3.81 -19.27 -16.83
CA ALA A 84 -3.84 -20.64 -17.34
C ALA A 84 -4.51 -20.75 -18.73
N VAL A 85 -5.57 -19.99 -19.00
CA VAL A 85 -6.22 -19.93 -20.33
C VAL A 85 -5.33 -19.23 -21.34
N LEU A 86 -4.71 -18.10 -20.97
CA LEU A 86 -3.77 -17.37 -21.84
C LEU A 86 -2.53 -18.20 -22.19
N ASN A 87 -2.06 -19.03 -21.25
CA ASN A 87 -0.95 -19.97 -21.45
C ASN A 87 -1.28 -21.16 -22.38
N MET A 88 -2.53 -21.33 -22.83
CA MET A 88 -2.90 -22.36 -23.80
C MET A 88 -2.48 -22.03 -25.24
N SER A 89 -2.22 -20.76 -25.56
CA SER A 89 -1.66 -20.34 -26.86
C SER A 89 -0.25 -19.79 -26.70
N ALA A 90 0.62 -20.09 -27.67
CA ALA A 90 1.97 -19.54 -27.73
C ALA A 90 1.98 -18.02 -27.95
N THR A 91 0.94 -17.46 -28.60
CA THR A 91 0.82 -16.02 -28.87
C THR A 91 0.38 -15.20 -27.66
N THR A 92 -0.43 -15.79 -26.77
CA THR A 92 -0.94 -15.16 -25.55
C THR A 92 -0.23 -15.62 -24.28
N GLN A 93 0.86 -16.37 -24.39
CA GLN A 93 1.59 -16.90 -23.23
C GLN A 93 2.08 -15.77 -22.31
N VAL A 94 1.80 -15.87 -21.01
CA VAL A 94 2.11 -14.81 -20.02
C VAL A 94 3.60 -14.76 -19.71
N SER A 95 4.29 -15.90 -19.67
CA SER A 95 5.76 -15.99 -19.55
C SER A 95 6.23 -17.38 -20.01
N ALA A 96 7.43 -17.48 -20.59
CA ALA A 96 8.01 -18.77 -20.96
C ALA A 96 8.51 -19.57 -19.73
N THR A 97 9.01 -18.87 -18.70
CA THR A 97 9.49 -19.44 -17.43
C THR A 97 9.12 -18.54 -16.25
N GLY A 98 9.12 -19.11 -15.05
CA GLY A 98 8.92 -18.41 -13.78
C GLY A 98 7.46 -18.03 -13.50
N ALA A 99 7.25 -17.05 -12.63
CA ALA A 99 5.92 -16.61 -12.23
C ALA A 99 5.04 -16.22 -13.44
N GLY A 100 3.93 -16.93 -13.62
CA GLY A 100 2.99 -16.77 -14.72
C GLY A 100 3.21 -17.70 -15.91
N SER A 101 4.27 -18.52 -15.96
CA SER A 101 4.44 -19.52 -17.03
C SER A 101 3.50 -20.72 -16.88
N PRO A 102 3.34 -21.57 -17.92
CA PRO A 102 2.51 -22.78 -17.82
C PRO A 102 2.87 -23.64 -16.61
N GLY A 103 1.88 -23.94 -15.75
CA GLY A 103 2.06 -24.69 -14.50
C GLY A 103 2.70 -23.89 -13.35
N SER A 104 2.95 -22.59 -13.54
CA SER A 104 3.46 -21.65 -12.54
C SER A 104 2.60 -20.37 -12.48
N GLU A 105 1.30 -20.51 -12.77
CA GLU A 105 0.33 -19.42 -12.75
C GLU A 105 0.16 -18.82 -11.35
N THR A 106 0.14 -17.50 -11.31
CA THR A 106 0.01 -16.70 -10.09
C THR A 106 -1.41 -16.21 -9.89
N THR A 107 -1.73 -15.83 -8.65
CA THR A 107 -3.00 -15.17 -8.32
C THR A 107 -2.98 -13.66 -8.55
N TYR A 108 -1.93 -13.06 -9.14
CA TYR A 108 -1.74 -11.60 -9.28
C TYR A 108 -1.72 -11.14 -10.73
N PHE A 109 -2.51 -10.10 -11.06
CA PHE A 109 -2.57 -9.52 -12.40
C PHE A 109 -1.47 -8.47 -12.56
N GLY A 110 -0.33 -8.89 -13.09
CA GLY A 110 0.83 -8.02 -13.35
C GLY A 110 0.92 -7.50 -14.79
N PRO A 111 1.95 -6.69 -15.11
CA PRO A 111 2.19 -6.17 -16.45
C PRO A 111 2.31 -7.25 -17.54
N LYS A 112 2.89 -8.41 -17.23
CA LYS A 112 2.94 -9.57 -18.16
C LYS A 112 1.55 -10.09 -18.53
N THR A 113 0.65 -10.21 -17.54
CA THR A 113 -0.74 -10.62 -17.75
C THR A 113 -1.49 -9.57 -18.58
N LEU A 114 -1.22 -8.28 -18.38
CA LEU A 114 -1.80 -7.20 -19.18
C LEU A 114 -1.42 -7.31 -20.67
N VAL A 115 -0.14 -7.57 -20.98
CA VAL A 115 0.33 -7.76 -22.36
C VAL A 115 -0.39 -8.93 -23.02
N ALA A 116 -0.43 -10.09 -22.35
CA ALA A 116 -1.14 -11.28 -22.83
C ALA A 116 -2.65 -11.03 -23.08
N VAL A 117 -3.32 -10.32 -22.18
CA VAL A 117 -4.74 -9.94 -22.34
C VAL A 117 -4.95 -9.04 -23.56
N ARG A 118 -4.06 -8.06 -23.81
CA ARG A 118 -4.17 -7.19 -24.99
C ARG A 118 -3.98 -7.96 -26.31
N VAL A 119 -3.08 -8.95 -26.35
CA VAL A 119 -2.92 -9.83 -27.52
C VAL A 119 -4.18 -10.68 -27.72
N TYR A 120 -4.68 -11.33 -26.67
CA TYR A 120 -5.91 -12.13 -26.72
C TYR A 120 -7.11 -11.32 -27.22
N GLN A 121 -7.23 -10.05 -26.82
CA GLN A 121 -8.27 -9.14 -27.30
C GLN A 121 -8.11 -8.77 -28.77
N ALA A 122 -6.88 -8.51 -29.22
CA ALA A 122 -6.58 -8.25 -30.63
C ALA A 122 -6.89 -9.46 -31.53
N GLU A 123 -6.57 -10.68 -31.08
CA GLU A 123 -6.89 -11.94 -31.78
C GLU A 123 -8.40 -12.17 -31.95
N HIS A 124 -9.22 -11.66 -31.02
CA HIS A 124 -10.68 -11.67 -31.11
C HIS A 124 -11.26 -10.50 -31.93
N GLY A 125 -10.41 -9.69 -32.58
CA GLY A 125 -10.81 -8.53 -33.38
C GLY A 125 -11.32 -7.34 -32.57
N TRP A 126 -11.05 -7.31 -31.25
CA TRP A 126 -11.46 -6.21 -30.38
C TRP A 126 -10.34 -5.17 -30.23
N THR A 127 -10.70 -3.91 -29.99
CA THR A 127 -9.74 -2.88 -29.57
C THR A 127 -9.13 -3.29 -28.21
N PRO A 128 -7.81 -3.48 -28.10
CA PRO A 128 -7.19 -3.92 -26.85
C PRO A 128 -7.40 -2.93 -25.70
N ALA A 129 -7.84 -3.43 -24.56
CA ALA A 129 -8.18 -2.65 -23.37
C ALA A 129 -7.20 -2.93 -22.22
N ASN A 130 -7.23 -2.08 -21.19
CA ASN A 130 -6.36 -2.23 -20.01
C ASN A 130 -6.94 -3.17 -18.93
N GLN A 131 -7.88 -4.03 -19.31
CA GLN A 131 -8.67 -4.87 -18.40
C GLN A 131 -9.29 -6.07 -19.13
N VAL A 132 -9.67 -7.09 -18.37
CA VAL A 132 -10.63 -8.13 -18.80
C VAL A 132 -12.03 -7.55 -18.60
N GLY A 133 -12.56 -6.94 -19.65
CA GLY A 133 -13.91 -6.36 -19.71
C GLY A 133 -15.01 -7.39 -20.01
N PRO A 134 -16.29 -6.98 -20.09
CA PRO A 134 -17.44 -7.87 -20.27
C PRO A 134 -17.31 -8.84 -21.46
N LEU A 135 -16.87 -8.37 -22.63
CA LEU A 135 -16.66 -9.21 -23.83
C LEU A 135 -15.58 -10.26 -23.60
N THR A 136 -14.46 -9.88 -22.99
CA THR A 136 -13.36 -10.80 -22.66
C THR A 136 -13.81 -11.86 -21.65
N ARG A 137 -14.59 -11.47 -20.62
CA ARG A 137 -15.18 -12.45 -19.68
C ARG A 137 -16.15 -13.42 -20.37
N GLN A 138 -16.94 -12.93 -21.32
CA GLN A 138 -17.89 -13.76 -22.07
C GLN A 138 -17.17 -14.85 -22.87
N ALA A 139 -16.12 -14.47 -23.62
CA ALA A 139 -15.31 -15.44 -24.36
C ALA A 139 -14.58 -16.42 -23.42
N LEU A 140 -13.96 -15.93 -22.34
CA LEU A 140 -13.29 -16.79 -21.36
C LEU A 140 -14.28 -17.79 -20.72
N ASN A 141 -15.47 -17.35 -20.31
CA ASN A 141 -16.50 -18.24 -19.75
C ASN A 141 -17.03 -19.25 -20.78
N ALA A 142 -17.08 -18.91 -22.07
CA ALA A 142 -17.38 -19.86 -23.14
C ALA A 142 -16.28 -20.93 -23.26
N THR A 143 -15.00 -20.52 -23.22
CA THR A 143 -13.85 -21.44 -23.16
C THR A 143 -13.92 -22.37 -21.95
N LEU A 144 -14.26 -21.86 -20.75
CA LEU A 144 -14.37 -22.67 -19.52
C LEU A 144 -15.56 -23.63 -19.51
N SER A 145 -16.61 -23.36 -20.29
CA SER A 145 -17.79 -24.24 -20.39
C SER A 145 -17.73 -25.22 -21.56
N GLY A 146 -16.64 -25.21 -22.34
CA GLY A 146 -16.53 -25.99 -23.59
C GLY A 146 -17.54 -25.58 -24.66
N GLY A 147 -18.19 -24.42 -24.50
CA GLY A 147 -19.26 -23.95 -25.36
C GLY A 147 -18.73 -23.20 -26.57
N THR A 148 -19.16 -23.60 -27.76
CA THR A 148 -18.98 -22.80 -28.98
C THR A 148 -19.67 -21.44 -28.80
N VAL A 149 -18.99 -20.35 -29.13
CA VAL A 149 -19.52 -19.00 -28.98
C VAL A 149 -20.74 -18.81 -29.90
N VAL A 150 -21.94 -18.80 -29.31
CA VAL A 150 -23.15 -18.32 -29.99
C VAL A 150 -23.18 -16.81 -29.86
N ILE A 151 -22.76 -16.10 -30.91
CA ILE A 151 -22.87 -14.64 -30.97
C ILE A 151 -24.34 -14.28 -31.25
N PRO A 152 -25.04 -13.54 -30.36
CA PRO A 152 -26.38 -13.06 -30.66
C PRO A 152 -26.30 -12.04 -31.80
N GLY A 153 -26.63 -12.46 -33.03
CA GLY A 153 -26.63 -11.61 -34.22
C GLY A 153 -25.92 -12.18 -35.46
N GLN A 154 -25.20 -13.30 -35.37
CA GLN A 154 -24.63 -13.95 -36.56
C GLN A 154 -25.64 -14.90 -37.24
N PRO A 155 -25.78 -14.88 -38.58
CA PRO A 155 -26.49 -15.90 -39.35
C PRO A 155 -26.01 -17.32 -39.00
N PRO A 156 -26.87 -18.35 -39.11
CA PRO A 156 -26.48 -19.73 -38.81
C PRO A 156 -25.31 -20.19 -39.71
N VAL A 157 -24.28 -20.75 -39.10
CA VAL A 157 -23.18 -21.42 -39.82
C VAL A 157 -23.74 -22.66 -40.51
N VAL A 158 -23.84 -22.61 -41.84
CA VAL A 158 -24.32 -23.72 -42.66
C VAL A 158 -23.23 -24.78 -42.74
N VAL A 159 -23.56 -26.02 -42.39
CA VAL A 159 -22.70 -27.20 -42.64
C VAL A 159 -22.56 -27.38 -44.15
N LEU A 160 -21.34 -27.27 -44.69
CA LEU A 160 -21.09 -27.31 -46.13
C LEU A 160 -21.50 -28.65 -46.77
N THR A 161 -22.59 -28.64 -47.54
CA THR A 161 -23.10 -29.80 -48.28
C THR A 161 -22.38 -30.01 -49.62
N GLY A 162 -21.07 -30.30 -49.54
CA GLY A 162 -20.20 -30.71 -50.67
C GLY A 162 -19.91 -29.64 -51.74
N ALA A 163 -18.97 -29.97 -52.63
CA ALA A 163 -18.45 -29.10 -53.71
C ALA A 163 -19.55 -28.41 -54.55
N GLY A 164 -19.37 -27.13 -54.85
CA GLY A 164 -20.27 -26.27 -55.61
C GLY A 164 -20.68 -24.97 -54.89
N LEU A 165 -21.18 -24.00 -55.65
CA LEU A 165 -21.69 -22.71 -55.18
C LEU A 165 -23.17 -22.83 -54.78
N THR A 166 -23.48 -22.69 -53.49
CA THR A 166 -24.87 -22.63 -53.00
C THR A 166 -25.33 -21.18 -52.94
N VAL A 167 -26.49 -20.89 -53.53
CA VAL A 167 -27.14 -19.58 -53.47
C VAL A 167 -28.43 -19.73 -52.66
N GLN A 168 -28.64 -18.83 -51.70
CA GLN A 168 -29.83 -18.80 -50.86
C GLN A 168 -30.19 -17.36 -50.46
N LEU A 169 -31.42 -17.15 -50.01
CA LEU A 169 -31.81 -15.89 -49.38
C LEU A 169 -31.01 -15.70 -48.08
N ALA A 170 -30.42 -14.53 -47.88
CA ALA A 170 -29.67 -14.26 -46.67
C ALA A 170 -30.61 -14.16 -45.46
N SER A 171 -30.19 -14.62 -44.28
CA SER A 171 -31.06 -14.57 -43.08
C SER A 171 -31.37 -13.13 -42.63
N ASN A 172 -30.58 -12.15 -43.08
CA ASN A 172 -30.79 -10.71 -42.86
C ASN A 172 -31.42 -10.01 -44.08
N ASN A 173 -32.15 -10.75 -44.93
CA ASN A 173 -32.90 -10.20 -46.05
C ASN A 173 -33.86 -9.08 -45.59
N PRO A 174 -34.01 -7.98 -46.35
CA PRO A 174 -34.94 -6.90 -46.03
C PRO A 174 -36.35 -7.44 -45.76
N ALA A 175 -36.94 -7.03 -44.64
CA ALA A 175 -38.34 -7.31 -44.34
C ALA A 175 -39.25 -6.52 -45.29
N SER A 176 -40.45 -7.04 -45.61
CA SER A 176 -41.48 -6.28 -46.32
C SER A 176 -41.70 -4.93 -45.65
N GLY A 177 -41.71 -3.87 -46.45
CA GLY A 177 -41.83 -2.50 -45.96
C GLY A 177 -42.30 -1.54 -47.04
N THR A 178 -42.21 -0.25 -46.73
CA THR A 178 -42.61 0.83 -47.63
C THR A 178 -41.38 1.48 -48.25
N ILE A 179 -41.45 1.73 -49.56
CA ILE A 179 -40.52 2.52 -50.37
C ILE A 179 -41.15 3.92 -50.50
N VAL A 180 -40.38 4.98 -50.24
CA VAL A 180 -40.85 6.33 -50.56
C VAL A 180 -40.61 6.61 -52.04
N ASP A 181 -41.57 7.25 -52.72
CA ASP A 181 -41.38 7.63 -54.12
C ASP A 181 -40.11 8.49 -54.32
N GLY A 182 -39.35 8.19 -55.37
CA GLY A 182 -38.04 8.79 -55.65
C GLY A 182 -36.87 8.31 -54.76
N GLN A 183 -37.07 7.28 -53.93
CA GLN A 183 -36.02 6.73 -53.06
C GLN A 183 -34.89 6.04 -53.85
N ALA A 184 -33.64 6.37 -53.51
CA ALA A 184 -32.46 5.70 -54.05
C ALA A 184 -32.15 4.38 -53.31
N LEU A 185 -31.43 3.48 -53.96
CA LEU A 185 -30.72 2.36 -53.32
C LEU A 185 -31.55 1.57 -52.28
N TYR A 186 -32.86 1.37 -52.52
CA TYR A 186 -33.72 0.58 -51.66
C TYR A 186 -33.32 -0.90 -51.75
N PRO A 187 -33.06 -1.60 -50.62
CA PRO A 187 -32.62 -2.99 -50.66
C PRO A 187 -33.82 -3.91 -50.93
N LEU A 188 -33.89 -4.48 -52.14
CA LEU A 188 -34.96 -5.39 -52.57
C LEU A 188 -34.70 -6.86 -52.18
N ALA A 189 -33.43 -7.27 -52.09
CA ALA A 189 -33.06 -8.59 -51.59
C ALA A 189 -31.61 -8.62 -51.07
N ARG A 190 -31.30 -9.60 -50.22
CA ARG A 190 -29.93 -10.03 -49.89
C ARG A 190 -29.80 -11.52 -50.12
N LEU A 191 -28.74 -11.92 -50.79
CA LEU A 191 -28.49 -13.29 -51.23
C LEU A 191 -27.13 -13.73 -50.70
N THR A 192 -27.09 -14.81 -49.94
CA THR A 192 -25.83 -15.43 -49.49
C THR A 192 -25.40 -16.46 -50.52
N LEU A 193 -24.18 -16.30 -51.03
CA LEU A 193 -23.51 -17.23 -51.92
C LEU A 193 -22.38 -17.92 -51.14
N THR A 194 -22.47 -19.22 -50.97
CA THR A 194 -21.53 -20.06 -50.22
C THR A 194 -20.79 -20.99 -51.16
N ASN A 195 -19.48 -20.84 -51.25
CA ASN A 195 -18.62 -21.63 -52.11
C ASN A 195 -18.11 -22.87 -51.35
N GLY A 196 -18.59 -24.06 -51.72
CA GLY A 196 -18.07 -25.34 -51.22
C GLY A 196 -16.94 -25.95 -52.08
N ASP A 197 -16.52 -25.29 -53.16
CA ASP A 197 -15.35 -25.73 -53.95
C ASP A 197 -14.05 -25.40 -53.22
N ASN A 198 -13.00 -26.17 -53.53
CA ASN A 198 -11.66 -25.98 -52.99
C ASN A 198 -10.87 -24.84 -53.66
N ALA A 199 -11.41 -24.23 -54.73
CA ALA A 199 -10.86 -23.08 -55.42
C ALA A 199 -11.77 -21.84 -55.26
N GLU A 200 -11.25 -20.66 -55.59
CA GLU A 200 -12.07 -19.44 -55.64
C GLU A 200 -13.10 -19.52 -56.78
N VAL A 201 -14.34 -19.17 -56.45
CA VAL A 201 -15.45 -19.12 -57.41
C VAL A 201 -15.71 -17.67 -57.82
N LYS A 202 -15.52 -17.38 -59.11
CA LYS A 202 -15.81 -16.10 -59.77
C LYS A 202 -17.22 -16.14 -60.36
N ILE A 203 -18.00 -15.10 -60.10
CA ILE A 203 -19.32 -14.87 -60.71
C ILE A 203 -19.12 -13.82 -61.81
N THR A 204 -19.54 -14.12 -63.03
CA THR A 204 -19.42 -13.22 -64.21
C THR A 204 -20.77 -12.72 -64.73
N GLY A 205 -21.87 -13.36 -64.33
CA GLY A 205 -23.23 -12.97 -64.68
C GLY A 205 -24.19 -13.28 -63.55
N PHE A 206 -25.16 -12.38 -63.32
CA PHE A 206 -26.17 -12.51 -62.28
C PHE A 206 -27.47 -11.90 -62.77
N LYS A 207 -28.55 -12.69 -62.85
CA LYS A 207 -29.88 -12.22 -63.26
C LYS A 207 -30.84 -12.29 -62.09
N VAL A 208 -31.66 -11.25 -61.96
CA VAL A 208 -32.81 -11.24 -61.05
C VAL A 208 -34.06 -10.79 -61.81
N LYS A 209 -35.18 -11.46 -61.54
CA LYS A 209 -36.49 -11.12 -62.09
C LYS A 209 -37.22 -10.20 -61.12
N ARG A 210 -37.69 -9.05 -61.60
CA ARG A 210 -38.63 -8.17 -60.90
C ARG A 210 -39.97 -8.88 -60.70
N ILE A 211 -40.51 -8.78 -59.50
CA ILE A 211 -41.81 -9.35 -59.09
C ILE A 211 -42.64 -8.29 -58.37
N GLY A 212 -43.93 -8.60 -58.18
CA GLY A 212 -44.95 -7.64 -57.74
C GLY A 212 -45.68 -6.99 -58.91
N VAL A 213 -46.67 -6.17 -58.56
CA VAL A 213 -47.43 -5.36 -59.51
C VAL A 213 -46.75 -3.99 -59.59
N SER A 214 -45.87 -3.84 -60.57
CA SER A 214 -45.21 -2.58 -60.94
C SER A 214 -44.85 -2.55 -62.42
N ALA A 215 -44.56 -1.38 -62.98
CA ALA A 215 -43.98 -1.22 -64.31
C ALA A 215 -42.46 -1.54 -64.31
N ASP A 216 -41.91 -1.89 -65.47
CA ASP A 216 -40.44 -2.08 -65.62
C ASP A 216 -39.69 -0.75 -65.44
N ALA A 217 -40.30 0.38 -65.83
CA ALA A 217 -39.71 1.71 -65.69
C ALA A 217 -39.64 2.21 -64.23
N SER A 218 -40.43 1.64 -63.32
CA SER A 218 -40.48 2.11 -61.92
C SER A 218 -39.23 1.75 -61.11
N VAL A 219 -38.40 0.83 -61.61
CA VAL A 219 -37.04 0.58 -61.12
C VAL A 219 -36.09 1.29 -62.08
N VAL A 220 -35.64 2.49 -61.68
CA VAL A 220 -34.84 3.40 -62.51
C VAL A 220 -33.45 2.82 -62.76
N ALA A 221 -32.84 2.26 -61.72
CA ALA A 221 -31.57 1.55 -61.78
C ALA A 221 -31.48 0.53 -60.66
N ALA A 222 -30.89 -0.62 -60.91
CA ALA A 222 -30.58 -1.63 -59.90
C ALA A 222 -29.07 -1.91 -59.83
N TYR A 223 -28.58 -2.29 -58.66
CA TYR A 223 -27.16 -2.42 -58.35
C TYR A 223 -26.89 -3.66 -57.50
N LEU A 224 -25.70 -4.25 -57.65
CA LEU A 224 -25.15 -5.24 -56.71
C LEU A 224 -24.15 -4.58 -55.75
N PHE A 225 -24.23 -4.96 -54.47
CA PHE A 225 -23.37 -4.48 -53.40
C PHE A 225 -22.85 -5.61 -52.51
N ASP A 226 -21.59 -5.51 -52.07
CA ASP A 226 -20.96 -6.34 -51.03
C ASP A 226 -20.62 -5.43 -49.84
N GLY A 227 -21.43 -5.48 -48.78
CA GLY A 227 -21.42 -4.45 -47.72
C GLY A 227 -21.62 -3.05 -48.29
N ALA A 228 -20.72 -2.12 -47.96
CA ALA A 228 -20.69 -0.77 -48.52
C ALA A 228 -20.03 -0.66 -49.93
N THR A 229 -19.44 -1.74 -50.46
CA THR A 229 -18.77 -1.71 -51.76
C THR A 229 -19.78 -1.97 -52.88
N ARG A 230 -19.92 -1.02 -53.81
CA ARG A 230 -20.70 -1.23 -55.04
C ARG A 230 -19.92 -2.13 -55.99
N LEU A 231 -20.58 -3.12 -56.59
CA LEU A 231 -19.99 -4.09 -57.51
C LEU A 231 -20.35 -3.83 -58.98
N THR A 232 -21.44 -3.11 -59.26
CA THR A 232 -21.91 -2.85 -60.62
C THR A 232 -22.33 -1.40 -60.81
N ASP A 233 -22.31 -0.91 -62.04
CA ASP A 233 -23.12 0.25 -62.41
C ASP A 233 -24.63 -0.10 -62.41
N GLY A 234 -25.47 0.90 -62.69
CA GLY A 234 -26.93 0.76 -62.67
C GLY A 234 -27.46 -0.04 -63.86
N ALA A 235 -28.17 -1.13 -63.59
CA ALA A 235 -28.86 -1.94 -64.59
C ALA A 235 -30.37 -1.62 -64.60
N ALA A 236 -30.91 -1.35 -65.78
CA ALA A 236 -32.36 -1.17 -65.98
C ALA A 236 -33.10 -2.52 -66.07
N VAL A 237 -34.42 -2.50 -65.86
CA VAL A 237 -35.27 -3.67 -66.09
C VAL A 237 -35.61 -3.79 -67.58
N SER A 238 -35.55 -5.00 -68.12
CA SER A 238 -36.01 -5.32 -69.47
C SER A 238 -36.81 -6.61 -69.48
N SER A 239 -38.10 -6.52 -69.85
CA SER A 239 -39.03 -7.65 -69.88
C SER A 239 -39.08 -8.40 -68.53
N THR A 240 -39.22 -7.65 -67.44
CA THR A 240 -39.13 -8.08 -66.03
C THR A 240 -37.75 -8.58 -65.55
N ILE A 241 -36.69 -8.61 -66.37
CA ILE A 241 -35.36 -9.09 -65.97
C ILE A 241 -34.39 -7.92 -65.78
N ILE A 242 -33.65 -7.97 -64.67
CA ILE A 242 -32.45 -7.14 -64.42
C ILE A 242 -31.25 -8.07 -64.63
N ASN A 243 -30.33 -7.67 -65.51
CA ASN A 243 -29.19 -8.49 -65.92
C ASN A 243 -27.87 -7.78 -65.61
N PHE A 244 -27.10 -8.33 -64.68
CA PHE A 244 -25.73 -7.91 -64.38
C PHE A 244 -24.74 -8.84 -65.09
N ASN A 245 -23.79 -8.27 -65.82
CA ASN A 245 -22.76 -9.04 -66.52
C ASN A 245 -21.42 -8.29 -66.55
N ASN A 246 -20.35 -8.96 -66.14
CA ASN A 246 -18.98 -8.49 -66.29
C ASN A 246 -18.08 -9.71 -66.59
N SER A 247 -17.48 -9.73 -67.79
CA SER A 247 -16.59 -10.82 -68.24
C SER A 247 -15.31 -10.94 -67.40
N SER A 248 -14.85 -9.86 -66.78
CA SER A 248 -13.72 -9.86 -65.84
C SER A 248 -14.09 -10.44 -64.47
N GLY A 249 -15.39 -10.44 -64.14
CA GLY A 249 -15.99 -10.90 -62.88
C GLY A 249 -16.78 -9.80 -62.17
N LEU A 250 -18.01 -10.08 -61.77
CA LEU A 250 -18.83 -9.20 -60.92
C LEU A 250 -18.33 -9.20 -59.47
N PHE A 251 -17.95 -10.38 -58.96
CA PHE A 251 -17.29 -10.60 -57.67
C PHE A 251 -16.76 -12.04 -57.59
N THR A 252 -15.94 -12.33 -56.59
CA THR A 252 -15.50 -13.69 -56.25
C THR A 252 -15.93 -14.09 -54.85
N VAL A 253 -16.08 -15.40 -54.63
CA VAL A 253 -16.33 -16.03 -53.33
C VAL A 253 -15.16 -16.95 -53.02
N PRO A 254 -14.39 -16.70 -51.94
CA PRO A 254 -13.23 -17.53 -51.57
C PRO A 254 -13.57 -19.02 -51.42
N SER A 255 -12.57 -19.89 -51.61
CA SER A 255 -12.66 -21.33 -51.31
C SER A 255 -13.19 -21.57 -49.91
N ASN A 256 -14.20 -22.43 -49.76
CA ASN A 256 -14.90 -22.71 -48.49
C ASN A 256 -15.51 -21.46 -47.79
N GLY A 257 -15.62 -20.34 -48.51
CA GLY A 257 -16.09 -19.05 -48.00
C GLY A 257 -17.54 -18.74 -48.36
N SER A 258 -18.05 -17.60 -47.89
CA SER A 258 -19.35 -17.07 -48.30
C SER A 258 -19.31 -15.55 -48.48
N LYS A 259 -20.16 -15.03 -49.37
CA LYS A 259 -20.45 -13.59 -49.49
C LYS A 259 -21.95 -13.34 -49.44
N THR A 260 -22.36 -12.18 -48.91
CA THR A 260 -23.76 -11.76 -48.94
C THR A 260 -23.91 -10.53 -49.82
N ILE A 261 -24.51 -10.74 -50.99
CA ILE A 261 -24.68 -9.71 -52.02
C ILE A 261 -26.08 -9.11 -51.87
N SER A 262 -26.13 -7.79 -51.80
CA SER A 262 -27.37 -7.03 -51.73
C SER A 262 -27.78 -6.56 -53.13
N VAL A 263 -29.05 -6.71 -53.47
CA VAL A 263 -29.68 -6.12 -54.66
C VAL A 263 -30.40 -4.85 -54.23
N LEU A 264 -29.89 -3.70 -54.65
CA LEU A 264 -30.43 -2.38 -54.31
C LEU A 264 -31.02 -1.74 -55.57
N ALA A 265 -32.04 -0.89 -55.43
CA ALA A 265 -32.68 -0.21 -56.55
C ALA A 265 -33.05 1.24 -56.25
N ASP A 266 -32.84 2.11 -57.23
CA ASP A 266 -33.46 3.44 -57.29
C ASP A 266 -34.88 3.26 -57.83
N VAL A 267 -35.89 3.77 -57.11
CA VAL A 267 -37.31 3.51 -57.37
C VAL A 267 -38.08 4.82 -57.50
N ASN A 268 -38.90 4.92 -58.55
CA ASN A 268 -39.75 6.09 -58.84
C ASN A 268 -41.00 5.58 -59.58
N GLY A 269 -42.18 5.67 -58.98
CA GLY A 269 -43.36 4.97 -59.48
C GLY A 269 -44.65 5.30 -58.73
N ASP A 270 -45.75 4.63 -59.10
CA ASP A 270 -47.07 4.95 -58.54
C ASP A 270 -47.29 4.35 -57.14
N ALA A 271 -47.91 5.10 -56.23
CA ALA A 271 -48.13 4.70 -54.83
C ALA A 271 -49.08 3.49 -54.60
N SER A 272 -49.50 2.81 -55.67
CA SER A 272 -50.19 1.50 -55.62
C SER A 272 -49.28 0.32 -55.98
N GLU A 273 -48.02 0.59 -56.37
CA GLU A 273 -47.10 -0.42 -56.89
C GLU A 273 -46.45 -1.26 -55.78
N THR A 274 -46.11 -2.50 -56.14
CA THR A 274 -45.35 -3.43 -55.31
C THR A 274 -44.10 -3.93 -56.03
N PHE A 275 -43.01 -4.05 -55.27
CA PHE A 275 -41.67 -4.33 -55.77
C PHE A 275 -41.04 -5.49 -55.01
N GLY A 276 -40.35 -6.36 -55.74
CA GLY A 276 -39.44 -7.35 -55.19
C GLY A 276 -38.59 -7.95 -56.29
N VAL A 277 -37.67 -8.83 -55.93
CA VAL A 277 -36.84 -9.57 -56.89
C VAL A 277 -36.74 -11.05 -56.54
N GLN A 278 -36.57 -11.90 -57.55
CA GLN A 278 -36.26 -13.32 -57.37
C GLN A 278 -35.16 -13.79 -58.33
N VAL A 279 -34.33 -14.74 -57.90
CA VAL A 279 -33.48 -15.54 -58.82
C VAL A 279 -34.31 -16.73 -59.27
N VAL A 280 -34.54 -16.91 -60.58
CA VAL A 280 -35.56 -17.85 -61.09
C VAL A 280 -35.01 -19.27 -61.19
N ALA A 281 -33.75 -19.43 -61.60
CA ALA A 281 -33.08 -20.71 -61.77
C ALA A 281 -31.57 -20.62 -61.49
N SER A 282 -30.90 -21.75 -61.28
CA SER A 282 -29.43 -21.80 -61.11
C SER A 282 -28.65 -21.25 -62.31
N THR A 283 -29.23 -21.31 -63.51
CA THR A 283 -28.69 -20.72 -64.75
C THR A 283 -28.69 -19.19 -64.79
N ASP A 284 -29.39 -18.53 -63.86
CA ASP A 284 -29.34 -17.07 -63.70
C ASP A 284 -28.02 -16.61 -63.05
N VAL A 285 -27.21 -17.54 -62.54
CA VAL A 285 -25.87 -17.30 -61.99
C VAL A 285 -24.82 -17.90 -62.92
N THR A 286 -24.09 -17.05 -63.63
CA THR A 286 -22.98 -17.46 -64.50
C THR A 286 -21.67 -17.42 -63.72
N THR A 287 -20.99 -18.55 -63.62
CA THR A 287 -19.84 -18.74 -62.73
C THR A 287 -18.93 -19.89 -63.18
N ASN A 288 -17.72 -19.98 -62.64
CA ASN A 288 -16.78 -21.10 -62.84
C ASN A 288 -16.90 -22.21 -61.77
N ALA A 289 -17.90 -22.16 -60.88
CA ALA A 289 -18.14 -23.18 -59.86
C ALA A 289 -18.36 -24.58 -60.46
N SER A 290 -18.02 -25.63 -59.71
CA SER A 290 -18.24 -27.03 -60.11
C SER A 290 -19.72 -27.39 -60.30
N SER A 291 -20.60 -26.71 -59.56
CA SER A 291 -22.06 -26.74 -59.70
C SER A 291 -22.68 -25.52 -59.04
N VAL A 292 -23.91 -25.15 -59.42
CA VAL A 292 -24.70 -24.10 -58.76
C VAL A 292 -25.94 -24.74 -58.10
N LYS A 293 -26.07 -24.55 -56.79
CA LYS A 293 -27.09 -25.15 -55.92
C LYS A 293 -28.00 -24.07 -55.32
N GLY A 294 -29.18 -24.47 -54.85
CA GLY A 294 -30.17 -23.59 -54.20
C GLY A 294 -31.60 -24.10 -54.39
N THR A 295 -32.54 -23.57 -53.60
CA THR A 295 -33.97 -23.83 -53.76
C THR A 295 -34.58 -22.70 -54.60
N TYR A 296 -34.76 -22.96 -55.89
CA TYR A 296 -35.24 -21.96 -56.86
C TYR A 296 -36.77 -22.06 -57.05
N PRO A 297 -37.50 -20.93 -57.25
CA PRO A 297 -36.99 -19.55 -57.29
C PRO A 297 -36.64 -19.01 -55.90
N ILE A 298 -35.44 -18.42 -55.77
CA ILE A 298 -35.00 -17.76 -54.54
C ILE A 298 -35.65 -16.38 -54.51
N THR A 299 -36.68 -16.24 -53.69
CA THR A 299 -37.63 -15.13 -53.77
C THR A 299 -37.42 -14.14 -52.62
N GLY A 300 -37.17 -12.88 -52.93
CA GLY A 300 -37.15 -11.78 -51.95
C GLY A 300 -38.56 -11.38 -51.54
N ASN A 301 -38.65 -10.54 -50.50
CA ASN A 301 -39.93 -10.04 -50.01
C ASN A 301 -40.55 -9.05 -51.02
N LEU A 302 -41.88 -8.87 -50.94
CA LEU A 302 -42.56 -7.76 -51.61
C LEU A 302 -42.60 -6.53 -50.72
N HIS A 303 -42.37 -5.38 -51.31
CA HIS A 303 -42.38 -4.06 -50.71
C HIS A 303 -43.44 -3.20 -51.40
N THR A 304 -44.00 -2.22 -50.70
CA THR A 304 -45.06 -1.32 -51.19
C THR A 304 -44.49 0.06 -51.46
N LEU A 305 -44.92 0.78 -52.50
CA LEU A 305 -44.52 2.17 -52.69
C LEU A 305 -45.55 3.12 -52.07
N ALA A 306 -45.10 4.23 -51.50
CA ALA A 306 -45.96 5.29 -50.99
C ALA A 306 -45.43 6.68 -51.36
N SER A 307 -46.34 7.63 -51.57
CA SER A 307 -46.02 9.03 -51.84
C SER A 307 -45.39 9.72 -50.63
N GLY A 308 -44.26 10.39 -50.83
CA GLY A 308 -43.62 11.27 -49.85
C GLY A 308 -42.67 12.24 -50.54
N THR A 309 -42.18 13.24 -49.83
CA THR A 309 -41.21 14.21 -50.36
C THR A 309 -39.94 14.12 -49.55
N LEU A 310 -38.90 13.48 -50.10
CA LEU A 310 -37.58 13.35 -49.48
C LEU A 310 -36.81 14.69 -49.43
N ALA A 311 -35.76 14.75 -48.62
CA ALA A 311 -34.75 15.81 -48.72
C ALA A 311 -33.95 15.70 -50.02
N GLY A 312 -33.39 16.81 -50.50
CA GLY A 312 -32.44 16.85 -51.62
C GLY A 312 -30.99 16.98 -51.14
N VAL A 313 -30.05 16.43 -51.91
CA VAL A 313 -28.61 16.45 -51.64
C VAL A 313 -27.87 16.79 -52.94
N GLU A 314 -27.71 18.09 -53.14
CA GLU A 314 -27.29 18.71 -54.40
C GLU A 314 -25.77 18.98 -54.42
N PHE A 315 -25.01 18.32 -55.30
CA PHE A 315 -23.56 18.55 -55.46
C PHE A 315 -23.26 19.75 -56.37
N ASN A 316 -22.27 20.58 -56.01
CA ASN A 316 -21.84 21.72 -56.83
C ASN A 316 -21.11 21.24 -58.11
N ALA A 317 -21.21 22.03 -59.18
CA ALA A 317 -20.48 21.81 -60.44
C ALA A 317 -18.95 21.79 -60.25
N THR A 318 -18.41 22.68 -59.41
CA THR A 318 -16.96 22.80 -59.20
C THR A 318 -16.49 21.89 -58.07
N THR A 319 -15.43 21.14 -58.34
CA THR A 319 -14.70 20.31 -57.38
C THR A 319 -13.25 20.80 -57.33
N THR A 320 -12.66 20.89 -56.14
CA THR A 320 -11.27 21.29 -55.94
C THR A 320 -10.38 20.07 -55.64
N PRO A 321 -9.12 20.00 -56.13
CA PRO A 321 -8.43 20.97 -56.99
C PRO A 321 -9.11 21.16 -58.36
N SER A 322 -9.29 22.42 -58.78
CA SER A 322 -10.09 22.78 -59.96
C SER A 322 -9.25 23.22 -61.18
N SER A 323 -7.92 23.24 -61.04
CA SER A 323 -6.95 23.58 -62.07
C SER A 323 -5.77 22.62 -61.97
N ALA A 324 -5.27 22.14 -63.12
CA ALA A 324 -4.13 21.24 -63.15
C ALA A 324 -2.85 21.94 -62.67
N ALA A 325 -2.01 21.23 -61.92
CA ALA A 325 -0.71 21.71 -61.45
C ALA A 325 0.25 20.55 -61.16
N THR A 326 1.54 20.86 -61.11
CA THR A 326 2.54 19.99 -60.47
C THR A 326 2.61 20.31 -58.98
N ILE A 327 2.65 19.28 -58.14
CA ILE A 327 2.69 19.39 -56.68
C ILE A 327 3.82 18.54 -56.11
N ASP A 328 4.52 19.07 -55.11
CA ASP A 328 5.56 18.29 -54.43
C ASP A 328 4.93 17.15 -53.61
N PRO A 329 5.58 15.97 -53.53
CA PRO A 329 5.17 14.89 -52.64
C PRO A 329 5.04 15.37 -51.20
N GLN A 330 3.85 15.19 -50.60
CA GLN A 330 3.51 15.73 -49.29
C GLN A 330 2.40 14.94 -48.61
N ASN A 331 2.34 15.01 -47.28
CA ASN A 331 1.24 14.47 -46.49
C ASN A 331 0.02 15.41 -46.53
N ASP A 332 -1.16 14.91 -46.15
CA ASP A 332 -2.38 15.70 -45.95
C ASP A 332 -2.87 16.48 -47.20
N TYR A 333 -2.48 16.06 -48.40
CA TYR A 333 -2.90 16.73 -49.65
C TYR A 333 -4.41 16.58 -49.90
N THR A 334 -5.05 17.66 -50.36
CA THR A 334 -6.49 17.66 -50.67
C THR A 334 -6.75 16.98 -52.02
N MET A 335 -7.06 15.68 -51.96
CA MET A 335 -7.34 14.83 -53.12
C MET A 335 -8.64 15.19 -53.84
N TRP A 336 -9.68 15.61 -53.10
CA TRP A 336 -10.99 15.97 -53.63
C TRP A 336 -11.75 16.82 -52.61
N GLN A 337 -12.48 17.85 -53.05
CA GLN A 337 -13.41 18.59 -52.19
C GLN A 337 -14.55 19.22 -53.01
N ASN A 338 -15.77 19.18 -52.49
CA ASN A 338 -16.96 19.78 -53.11
C ASN A 338 -17.86 20.41 -52.02
N SER A 339 -18.67 21.39 -52.42
CA SER A 339 -19.72 21.99 -51.56
C SER A 339 -21.07 21.40 -51.91
N VAL A 340 -21.73 20.75 -50.96
CA VAL A 340 -22.99 20.02 -51.16
C VAL A 340 -24.11 20.75 -50.44
N VAL A 341 -25.25 20.97 -51.08
CA VAL A 341 -26.42 21.62 -50.47
C VAL A 341 -27.41 20.54 -50.03
N VAL A 342 -27.70 20.50 -48.73
CA VAL A 342 -28.78 19.68 -48.16
C VAL A 342 -30.02 20.56 -48.04
N THR A 343 -31.15 20.18 -48.64
CA THR A 343 -32.27 21.12 -48.85
C THR A 343 -33.29 21.15 -47.70
N THR A 344 -34.43 20.48 -47.83
CA THR A 344 -35.63 20.69 -47.00
C THR A 344 -35.44 20.32 -45.52
N ARG A 345 -34.58 19.34 -45.25
CA ARG A 345 -34.18 18.90 -43.91
C ARG A 345 -32.88 18.11 -43.98
N ALA A 346 -32.28 17.95 -42.81
CA ALA A 346 -31.03 17.25 -42.62
C ALA A 346 -31.09 15.75 -42.96
N VAL A 347 -29.95 15.21 -43.40
CA VAL A 347 -29.76 13.82 -43.83
C VAL A 347 -28.58 13.17 -43.11
N ASP A 348 -28.52 11.84 -43.10
CA ASP A 348 -27.45 11.08 -42.46
C ASP A 348 -26.63 10.32 -43.51
N MET A 349 -25.38 10.75 -43.75
CA MET A 349 -24.49 10.11 -44.70
C MET A 349 -23.93 8.80 -44.13
N THR A 350 -24.37 7.67 -44.69
CA THR A 350 -23.96 6.32 -44.29
C THR A 350 -22.80 5.78 -45.13
N ARG A 351 -22.51 6.39 -46.29
CA ARG A 351 -21.45 5.94 -47.20
C ARG A 351 -21.02 7.02 -48.17
N ILE A 352 -19.73 7.06 -48.51
CA ILE A 352 -19.22 7.76 -49.70
C ILE A 352 -18.02 7.02 -50.29
N SER A 353 -17.94 6.96 -51.62
CA SER A 353 -16.85 6.32 -52.37
C SER A 353 -16.25 7.27 -53.39
N PHE A 354 -14.92 7.33 -53.48
CA PHE A 354 -14.21 8.11 -54.50
C PHE A 354 -13.41 7.19 -55.41
N ARG A 355 -13.50 7.42 -56.72
CA ARG A 355 -12.72 6.73 -57.75
C ARG A 355 -11.50 7.55 -58.13
N LYS A 356 -10.32 6.95 -58.00
CA LYS A 356 -9.06 7.47 -58.51
C LYS A 356 -8.88 7.10 -59.99
N THR A 357 -8.36 8.04 -60.77
CA THR A 357 -7.89 7.83 -62.16
C THR A 357 -6.56 8.58 -62.37
N GLY A 358 -5.85 8.33 -63.46
CA GLY A 358 -4.48 8.84 -63.71
C GLY A 358 -3.41 7.74 -63.61
N SER A 359 -2.17 8.08 -63.94
CA SER A 359 -1.06 7.13 -64.11
C SER A 359 -0.34 6.70 -62.82
N VAL A 360 -0.56 7.41 -61.70
CA VAL A 360 0.03 7.07 -60.38
C VAL A 360 -0.38 5.65 -59.95
N LYS A 361 0.41 4.93 -59.15
CA LYS A 361 -0.02 3.63 -58.60
C LYS A 361 -0.83 3.83 -57.32
N ASP A 362 -1.68 2.85 -57.02
CA ASP A 362 -2.56 2.91 -55.85
C ASP A 362 -1.81 2.85 -54.51
N ALA A 363 -0.56 2.32 -54.51
CA ALA A 363 0.32 2.28 -53.35
C ALA A 363 1.14 3.56 -53.14
N ASP A 364 1.22 4.45 -54.16
CA ASP A 364 1.94 5.73 -54.08
C ASP A 364 1.13 6.80 -53.31
N LEU A 365 -0.16 6.56 -53.09
CA LEU A 365 -1.09 7.41 -52.34
C LEU A 365 -1.67 6.61 -51.15
N GLN A 366 -1.55 7.12 -49.93
CA GLN A 366 -1.92 6.37 -48.71
C GLN A 366 -2.67 7.24 -47.69
N ASN A 367 -3.16 6.62 -46.61
CA ASN A 367 -3.72 7.33 -45.44
C ASN A 367 -4.89 8.28 -45.77
N PHE A 368 -5.85 7.77 -46.55
CA PHE A 368 -7.03 8.50 -46.99
C PHE A 368 -7.95 8.84 -45.82
N ARG A 369 -8.27 10.11 -45.64
CA ARG A 369 -9.11 10.64 -44.56
C ARG A 369 -10.26 11.47 -45.13
N LEU A 370 -11.48 11.09 -44.81
CA LEU A 370 -12.69 11.84 -45.13
C LEU A 370 -12.90 12.94 -44.07
N TYR A 371 -13.23 14.14 -44.50
CA TYR A 371 -13.58 15.28 -43.68
C TYR A 371 -14.93 15.85 -44.12
N VAL A 372 -15.77 16.22 -43.15
CA VAL A 372 -17.04 16.93 -43.37
C VAL A 372 -17.10 18.13 -42.43
N ASP A 373 -17.33 19.32 -42.98
CA ASP A 373 -17.35 20.60 -42.27
C ASP A 373 -16.09 20.81 -41.38
N GLY A 374 -14.93 20.37 -41.88
CA GLY A 374 -13.64 20.49 -41.19
C GLY A 374 -13.32 19.39 -40.15
N VAL A 375 -14.26 18.48 -39.87
CA VAL A 375 -14.08 17.37 -38.89
C VAL A 375 -13.82 16.06 -39.63
N GLN A 376 -12.86 15.25 -39.18
CA GLN A 376 -12.62 13.92 -39.76
C GLN A 376 -13.83 13.00 -39.48
N VAL A 377 -14.24 12.23 -40.48
CA VAL A 377 -15.39 11.32 -40.43
C VAL A 377 -14.92 9.90 -40.79
N GLY A 378 -15.09 8.98 -39.85
CA GLY A 378 -14.59 7.61 -39.99
C GLY A 378 -13.08 7.47 -39.78
N SER A 379 -12.61 6.23 -39.80
CA SER A 379 -11.19 5.89 -39.71
C SER A 379 -10.45 6.28 -41.00
N ALA A 380 -9.15 6.55 -40.89
CA ALA A 380 -8.29 6.65 -42.06
C ALA A 380 -8.22 5.30 -42.78
N ILE A 381 -8.33 5.31 -44.11
CA ILE A 381 -8.22 4.13 -44.96
C ILE A 381 -6.78 4.09 -45.50
N PRO A 382 -5.98 3.03 -45.22
CA PRO A 382 -4.55 3.07 -45.49
C PRO A 382 -4.23 3.06 -46.99
N ASN A 383 -5.03 2.40 -47.83
CA ASN A 383 -4.78 2.22 -49.26
C ASN A 383 -6.10 2.26 -50.08
N LEU A 384 -6.00 2.57 -51.37
CA LEU A 384 -7.07 2.32 -52.35
C LEU A 384 -7.32 0.81 -52.51
N VAL A 385 -8.55 0.45 -52.90
CA VAL A 385 -8.98 -0.93 -53.19
C VAL A 385 -9.45 -1.02 -54.64
N LEU A 386 -8.93 -1.99 -55.39
CA LEU A 386 -9.36 -2.25 -56.76
C LEU A 386 -10.73 -2.96 -56.76
N SER A 387 -11.74 -2.35 -57.38
CA SER A 387 -13.08 -2.92 -57.56
C SER A 387 -13.07 -4.08 -58.56
N SER A 388 -14.13 -4.89 -58.57
CA SER A 388 -14.34 -5.95 -59.56
C SER A 388 -14.51 -5.42 -61.01
N ASN A 389 -14.83 -4.13 -61.17
CA ASN A 389 -14.83 -3.44 -62.46
C ASN A 389 -13.47 -2.81 -62.80
N ASN A 390 -12.42 -3.19 -62.06
CA ASN A 390 -11.04 -2.73 -62.24
C ASN A 390 -10.86 -1.22 -61.99
N GLU A 391 -11.59 -0.67 -61.01
CA GLU A 391 -11.57 0.73 -60.61
C GLU A 391 -10.86 0.90 -59.26
N SER A 392 -9.91 1.83 -59.16
CA SER A 392 -9.26 2.15 -57.88
C SER A 392 -10.19 3.01 -57.02
N LEU A 393 -10.78 2.43 -55.97
CA LEU A 393 -11.76 3.09 -55.11
C LEU A 393 -11.25 3.29 -53.68
N VAL A 394 -11.66 4.37 -53.03
CA VAL A 394 -11.61 4.53 -51.57
C VAL A 394 -13.04 4.74 -51.06
N THR A 395 -13.53 3.78 -50.26
CA THR A 395 -14.92 3.75 -49.80
C THR A 395 -14.98 3.87 -48.28
N PHE A 396 -15.57 4.97 -47.80
CA PHE A 396 -15.85 5.18 -46.38
C PHE A 396 -17.22 4.59 -46.05
N ASP A 397 -17.23 3.47 -45.35
CA ASP A 397 -18.43 2.90 -44.72
C ASP A 397 -18.66 3.62 -43.38
N LEU A 398 -19.78 4.34 -43.29
CA LEU A 398 -20.23 5.07 -42.11
C LEU A 398 -21.54 4.48 -41.57
N SER A 399 -21.96 3.30 -42.03
CA SER A 399 -23.24 2.69 -41.65
C SER A 399 -23.36 2.43 -40.13
N GLY A 400 -22.24 2.14 -39.46
CA GLY A 400 -22.16 1.99 -38.00
C GLY A 400 -22.07 3.29 -37.21
N SER A 401 -21.79 4.43 -37.86
CA SER A 401 -21.78 5.77 -37.24
C SER A 401 -22.02 6.85 -38.31
N PRO A 402 -23.27 7.03 -38.77
CA PRO A 402 -23.58 7.90 -39.91
C PRO A 402 -23.26 9.37 -39.62
N LYS A 403 -22.71 10.07 -40.62
CA LYS A 403 -22.43 11.50 -40.47
C LYS A 403 -23.68 12.32 -40.78
N ARG A 404 -24.25 12.90 -39.72
CA ARG A 404 -25.27 13.95 -39.81
C ARG A 404 -24.80 15.11 -40.70
N LEU A 405 -25.58 15.43 -41.72
CA LEU A 405 -25.47 16.60 -42.57
C LEU A 405 -26.71 17.48 -42.35
N GLU A 406 -26.54 18.57 -41.62
CA GLU A 406 -27.64 19.52 -41.37
C GLU A 406 -28.05 20.27 -42.65
N ALA A 407 -29.27 20.81 -42.70
CA ALA A 407 -29.72 21.58 -43.86
C ALA A 407 -28.80 22.78 -44.18
N GLY A 408 -28.74 23.20 -45.44
CA GLY A 408 -27.80 24.19 -45.97
C GLY A 408 -26.53 23.58 -46.58
N THR A 409 -25.54 24.43 -46.87
CA THR A 409 -24.29 24.02 -47.51
C THR A 409 -23.35 23.29 -46.56
N ARG A 410 -22.77 22.19 -47.02
CA ARG A 410 -21.78 21.33 -46.35
C ARG A 410 -20.53 21.22 -47.19
N VAL A 411 -19.36 21.11 -46.56
CA VAL A 411 -18.09 20.88 -47.28
C VAL A 411 -17.65 19.44 -47.03
N ILE A 412 -17.55 18.65 -48.09
CA ILE A 412 -17.01 17.28 -48.06
C ILE A 412 -15.61 17.32 -48.69
N LYS A 413 -14.62 16.77 -48.00
CA LYS A 413 -13.20 16.79 -48.40
C LYS A 413 -12.54 15.42 -48.18
N LEU A 414 -11.69 15.01 -49.11
CA LEU A 414 -10.79 13.85 -49.02
C LEU A 414 -9.35 14.37 -48.91
N LEU A 415 -8.64 13.96 -47.85
CA LEU A 415 -7.19 14.13 -47.72
C LEU A 415 -6.49 12.78 -47.91
N ALA A 416 -5.25 12.79 -48.41
CA ALA A 416 -4.36 11.63 -48.40
C ALA A 416 -2.89 12.06 -48.53
N ASP A 417 -1.98 11.14 -48.26
CA ASP A 417 -0.54 11.36 -48.29
C ASP A 417 0.04 10.90 -49.64
N ILE A 418 0.81 11.78 -50.30
CA ILE A 418 1.51 11.49 -51.55
C ILE A 418 2.91 11.01 -51.21
N ILE A 419 3.08 9.69 -51.14
CA ILE A 419 4.37 9.09 -50.78
C ILE A 419 5.22 8.78 -52.01
N GLY A 420 4.62 8.41 -53.15
CA GLY A 420 5.34 7.94 -54.34
C GLY A 420 4.89 8.61 -55.64
N GLY A 421 5.30 8.03 -56.77
CA GLY A 421 4.76 8.38 -58.08
C GLY A 421 5.31 9.64 -58.75
N SER A 422 6.57 10.05 -58.53
CA SER A 422 7.20 11.17 -59.26
C SER A 422 6.89 11.16 -60.77
N SER A 423 6.51 12.30 -61.33
CA SER A 423 6.08 12.51 -62.72
C SER A 423 4.81 11.77 -63.16
N LEU A 424 4.10 11.07 -62.26
CA LEU A 424 2.80 10.44 -62.55
C LEU A 424 1.64 11.36 -62.17
N THR A 425 0.46 11.09 -62.72
CA THR A 425 -0.74 11.93 -62.54
C THR A 425 -1.84 11.25 -61.74
N PHE A 426 -2.68 12.05 -61.08
CA PHE A 426 -3.93 11.58 -60.49
C PHE A 426 -5.09 12.57 -60.60
N THR A 427 -6.29 12.02 -60.53
CA THR A 427 -7.59 12.72 -60.42
C THR A 427 -8.45 11.90 -59.46
N PHE A 428 -9.23 12.56 -58.60
CA PHE A 428 -10.27 11.91 -57.82
C PHE A 428 -11.66 12.32 -58.31
N ASN A 429 -12.60 11.38 -58.18
CA ASN A 429 -13.93 11.51 -58.75
C ASN A 429 -14.97 10.96 -57.78
N LEU A 430 -16.09 11.67 -57.64
CA LEU A 430 -17.37 11.04 -57.29
C LEU A 430 -18.05 10.69 -58.61
N TRP A 431 -18.15 9.40 -58.97
CA TRP A 431 -18.37 8.99 -60.35
C TRP A 431 -19.87 8.90 -60.72
N ASN A 432 -20.64 8.26 -59.85
CA ASN A 432 -22.08 8.00 -59.99
C ASN A 432 -22.86 8.54 -58.77
N SER A 433 -24.15 8.82 -58.92
CA SER A 433 -25.04 9.19 -57.79
C SER A 433 -25.00 8.12 -56.68
N ALA A 434 -25.01 6.85 -57.09
CA ALA A 434 -24.87 5.69 -56.22
C ALA A 434 -23.49 5.53 -55.55
N ASP A 435 -22.52 6.44 -55.71
CA ASP A 435 -21.28 6.45 -54.91
C ASP A 435 -21.46 7.06 -53.52
N VAL A 436 -22.55 7.79 -53.30
CA VAL A 436 -22.95 8.32 -51.97
C VAL A 436 -24.17 7.55 -51.47
N THR A 437 -24.33 7.44 -50.16
CA THR A 437 -25.60 7.04 -49.55
C THR A 437 -25.90 7.96 -48.37
N VAL A 438 -27.06 8.58 -48.41
CA VAL A 438 -27.55 9.62 -47.51
C VAL A 438 -29.01 9.31 -47.18
N VAL A 439 -29.34 9.27 -45.89
CA VAL A 439 -30.66 8.87 -45.40
C VAL A 439 -31.44 10.10 -44.96
N ASP A 440 -32.67 10.25 -45.44
CA ASP A 440 -33.62 11.24 -44.97
C ASP A 440 -33.98 10.99 -43.50
N SER A 441 -33.83 12.00 -42.65
CA SER A 441 -33.98 11.81 -41.19
C SER A 441 -35.41 11.77 -40.65
N GLN A 442 -36.42 12.01 -41.49
CA GLN A 442 -37.83 11.84 -41.11
C GLN A 442 -38.42 10.58 -41.74
N TYR A 443 -38.13 10.32 -43.02
CA TYR A 443 -38.63 9.13 -43.72
C TYR A 443 -37.77 7.89 -43.53
N LEU A 444 -36.54 8.03 -43.01
CA LEU A 444 -35.53 6.97 -42.88
C LEU A 444 -35.25 6.27 -44.23
N ALA A 445 -35.36 7.04 -45.31
CA ALA A 445 -35.29 6.61 -46.69
C ALA A 445 -34.09 7.24 -47.40
N ASN A 446 -33.40 6.45 -48.21
CA ASN A 446 -32.23 6.90 -48.96
C ASN A 446 -32.60 7.98 -49.99
N VAL A 447 -31.92 9.12 -49.94
CA VAL A 447 -32.06 10.23 -50.90
C VAL A 447 -31.25 9.92 -52.16
N LEU A 448 -31.80 10.20 -53.34
CA LEU A 448 -31.07 10.20 -54.61
C LEU A 448 -30.27 11.51 -54.74
N PRO A 449 -28.92 11.49 -54.78
CA PRO A 449 -28.14 12.70 -54.94
C PRO A 449 -28.19 13.23 -56.37
N ASP A 450 -28.23 14.55 -56.50
CA ASP A 450 -28.34 15.29 -57.75
C ASP A 450 -27.35 16.46 -57.78
N LEU A 451 -27.53 17.41 -58.71
CA LEU A 451 -26.74 18.63 -58.81
C LEU A 451 -27.56 19.86 -58.44
N VAL A 452 -26.85 20.91 -58.01
CA VAL A 452 -27.45 22.21 -57.65
C VAL A 452 -28.52 22.66 -58.65
N SER A 453 -29.68 23.05 -58.13
CA SER A 453 -30.92 23.34 -58.88
C SER A 453 -31.61 22.11 -59.50
N ASN A 454 -31.58 20.98 -58.79
CA ASN A 454 -32.29 19.74 -59.13
C ASN A 454 -31.94 19.18 -60.53
N ALA A 455 -30.69 19.35 -60.96
CA ALA A 455 -30.21 18.87 -62.26
C ALA A 455 -29.63 17.44 -62.15
N THR A 456 -29.81 16.63 -63.20
CA THR A 456 -29.38 15.22 -63.20
C THR A 456 -27.90 15.06 -62.81
N PHE A 457 -27.63 14.14 -61.88
CA PHE A 457 -26.28 13.86 -61.40
C PHE A 457 -25.33 13.54 -62.57
N THR A 458 -24.18 14.22 -62.59
CA THR A 458 -23.04 13.88 -63.44
C THR A 458 -21.77 13.89 -62.60
N LYS A 459 -20.77 13.08 -62.96
CA LYS A 459 -19.56 12.88 -62.16
C LYS A 459 -18.92 14.20 -61.68
N ARG A 460 -18.40 14.22 -60.45
CA ARG A 460 -17.67 15.34 -59.85
C ARG A 460 -16.19 15.01 -59.77
N SER A 461 -15.44 15.47 -60.77
CA SER A 461 -14.00 15.23 -60.96
C SER A 461 -13.17 16.44 -60.53
N THR A 462 -12.00 16.20 -59.94
CA THR A 462 -10.94 17.21 -59.84
C THR A 462 -10.28 17.46 -61.20
N ALA A 463 -9.46 18.51 -61.29
CA ALA A 463 -8.43 18.61 -62.31
C ALA A 463 -7.34 17.52 -62.10
N GLU A 464 -6.53 17.31 -63.14
CA GLU A 464 -5.39 16.39 -63.11
C GLU A 464 -4.20 17.02 -62.39
N MET A 465 -3.69 16.32 -61.39
CA MET A 465 -2.53 16.72 -60.60
C MET A 465 -1.33 15.87 -60.99
N THR A 466 -0.17 16.50 -61.19
CA THR A 466 1.10 15.81 -61.47
C THR A 466 1.98 15.83 -60.23
N ILE A 467 2.58 14.71 -59.86
CA ILE A 467 3.49 14.62 -58.72
C ILE A 467 4.89 15.07 -59.17
N GLY A 468 5.53 15.95 -58.40
CA GLY A 468 6.87 16.50 -58.65
C GLY A 468 7.99 15.46 -58.54
N SER A 469 9.25 15.92 -58.65
CA SER A 469 10.42 15.09 -58.37
C SER A 469 10.54 14.75 -56.88
N GLY A 470 11.34 13.73 -56.57
CA GLY A 470 11.50 13.30 -55.18
C GLY A 470 12.19 14.31 -54.28
N THR A 471 11.90 14.21 -52.98
CA THR A 471 12.53 14.98 -51.90
C THR A 471 13.12 14.05 -50.85
N ILE A 472 14.19 14.49 -50.18
CA ILE A 472 14.74 13.81 -49.00
C ILE A 472 14.62 14.72 -47.76
N THR A 473 14.42 14.13 -46.59
CA THR A 473 14.56 14.84 -45.31
C THR A 473 15.37 13.99 -44.33
N ILE A 474 16.33 14.61 -43.64
CA ILE A 474 17.05 14.02 -42.50
C ILE A 474 16.59 14.73 -41.22
N THR A 475 16.25 13.98 -40.19
CA THR A 475 15.82 14.52 -38.89
C THR A 475 16.48 13.76 -37.75
N LYS A 476 16.90 14.43 -36.68
CA LYS A 476 17.40 13.76 -35.46
C LYS A 476 16.28 12.91 -34.84
N LYS A 477 16.54 11.64 -34.53
CA LYS A 477 15.54 10.78 -33.86
C LYS A 477 15.40 11.14 -32.40
N THR A 478 14.21 10.88 -31.85
CA THR A 478 13.93 11.00 -30.40
C THR A 478 14.72 10.02 -29.54
N ASP A 479 15.20 8.90 -30.12
CA ASP A 479 16.06 7.91 -29.46
C ASP A 479 17.56 8.07 -29.78
N SER A 480 17.96 9.22 -30.34
CA SER A 480 19.37 9.59 -30.42
C SER A 480 19.95 9.73 -29.00
N PRO A 481 21.17 9.21 -28.71
CA PRO A 481 21.79 9.30 -27.38
C PRO A 481 21.80 10.72 -26.81
N SER A 482 21.79 10.84 -25.49
CA SER A 482 21.82 12.11 -24.75
C SER A 482 22.42 11.93 -23.35
N GLY A 483 23.09 12.94 -22.82
CA GLY A 483 23.69 12.88 -21.48
C GLY A 483 25.14 12.41 -21.52
N ASN A 484 25.54 11.57 -20.58
CA ASN A 484 26.94 11.14 -20.48
C ASN A 484 27.30 10.08 -21.55
N ILE A 485 28.54 10.13 -22.02
CA ILE A 485 29.19 9.06 -22.79
C ILE A 485 30.49 8.66 -22.09
N VAL A 486 30.83 7.37 -22.14
CA VAL A 486 31.99 6.82 -21.42
C VAL A 486 33.27 7.20 -22.14
N ASP A 487 34.22 7.78 -21.41
CA ASP A 487 35.60 8.03 -21.88
C ASP A 487 36.26 6.72 -22.33
N SER A 488 37.05 6.78 -23.42
CA SER A 488 37.76 5.63 -24.00
C SER A 488 36.85 4.46 -24.42
N ALA A 489 35.55 4.70 -24.63
CA ALA A 489 34.64 3.69 -25.16
C ALA A 489 34.86 3.45 -26.66
N SER A 490 35.03 2.19 -27.06
CA SER A 490 35.08 1.81 -28.48
C SER A 490 33.68 1.60 -29.08
N ASN A 491 33.52 1.94 -30.35
CA ASN A 491 32.31 1.73 -31.16
C ASN A 491 31.03 2.28 -30.52
N ALA A 492 31.15 3.42 -29.84
CA ALA A 492 30.08 4.05 -29.11
C ALA A 492 29.10 4.76 -30.06
N THR A 493 27.79 4.61 -29.81
CA THR A 493 26.78 5.35 -30.56
C THR A 493 26.77 6.81 -30.15
N LEU A 494 27.02 7.69 -31.12
CA LEU A 494 27.04 9.14 -30.92
C LEU A 494 25.71 9.79 -31.28
N ALA A 495 25.08 9.34 -32.38
CA ALA A 495 23.88 9.96 -32.91
C ALA A 495 22.97 8.99 -33.66
N LYS A 496 21.68 9.31 -33.71
CA LYS A 496 20.70 8.66 -34.61
C LYS A 496 19.85 9.68 -35.34
N PHE A 497 19.72 9.49 -36.64
CA PHE A 497 18.90 10.28 -37.55
C PHE A 497 17.92 9.38 -38.31
N GLU A 498 16.84 9.97 -38.79
CA GLU A 498 15.85 9.34 -39.65
C GLU A 498 15.85 10.02 -41.00
N ILE A 499 16.08 9.24 -42.05
CA ILE A 499 16.11 9.66 -43.44
C ILE A 499 14.81 9.19 -44.09
N LYS A 500 14.06 10.12 -44.68
CA LYS A 500 12.82 9.85 -45.43
C LYS A 500 12.97 10.33 -46.88
N ALA A 501 12.51 9.52 -47.82
CA ALA A 501 12.25 9.91 -49.19
C ALA A 501 10.75 10.09 -49.41
N ALA A 502 10.37 10.97 -50.33
CA ALA A 502 9.01 11.11 -50.85
C ALA A 502 9.06 11.31 -52.38
N GLY A 503 8.00 10.92 -53.09
CA GLY A 503 7.87 10.96 -54.55
C GLY A 503 8.54 9.77 -55.25
N GLU A 504 9.81 9.51 -54.96
CA GLU A 504 10.56 8.39 -55.55
C GLU A 504 11.69 7.92 -54.65
N LYS A 505 12.28 6.78 -55.04
CA LYS A 505 13.48 6.24 -54.40
C LYS A 505 14.64 7.23 -54.62
N VAL A 506 15.30 7.64 -53.54
CA VAL A 506 16.49 8.49 -53.62
C VAL A 506 17.71 7.64 -53.28
N LYS A 507 18.64 7.51 -54.23
CA LYS A 507 19.97 6.95 -53.99
C LYS A 507 20.85 8.05 -53.41
N ILE A 508 21.52 7.79 -52.30
CA ILE A 508 22.44 8.73 -51.64
C ILE A 508 23.87 8.23 -51.89
N GLU A 509 24.68 9.04 -52.58
CA GLU A 509 26.01 8.61 -53.06
C GLU A 509 27.13 8.95 -52.06
N THR A 510 27.03 10.11 -51.40
CA THR A 510 27.92 10.54 -50.31
C THR A 510 27.12 11.14 -49.16
N LEU A 511 27.62 11.00 -47.93
CA LEU A 511 27.19 11.78 -46.77
C LEU A 511 28.41 12.45 -46.13
N TYR A 512 28.19 13.63 -45.55
CA TYR A 512 29.19 14.43 -44.87
C TYR A 512 28.81 14.54 -43.40
N VAL A 513 29.71 14.15 -42.50
CA VAL A 513 29.41 14.04 -41.07
C VAL A 513 30.62 14.49 -40.26
N SER A 514 30.40 15.32 -39.25
CA SER A 514 31.43 15.80 -38.32
C SER A 514 31.13 15.38 -36.88
N ALA A 515 32.11 15.52 -35.99
CA ALA A 515 31.94 15.43 -34.54
C ALA A 515 32.67 16.58 -33.84
N ASN A 516 31.94 17.64 -33.50
CA ASN A 516 32.46 18.77 -32.73
C ASN A 516 32.72 18.34 -31.28
N VAL A 517 33.97 18.44 -30.85
CA VAL A 517 34.44 18.13 -29.50
C VAL A 517 34.89 19.44 -28.83
N SER A 518 34.34 19.75 -27.65
CA SER A 518 34.49 21.06 -27.02
C SER A 518 35.86 21.30 -26.34
N THR A 519 36.95 20.81 -26.93
CA THR A 519 38.33 20.93 -26.44
C THR A 519 39.32 21.15 -27.59
N ALA A 520 40.07 22.24 -27.53
CA ALA A 520 40.93 22.78 -28.61
C ALA A 520 42.19 21.95 -28.95
N ALA A 521 42.21 20.65 -28.66
CA ALA A 521 43.29 19.72 -28.95
C ALA A 521 42.83 18.45 -29.67
N VAL A 522 41.52 18.30 -29.94
CA VAL A 522 40.95 17.12 -30.61
C VAL A 522 40.78 17.45 -32.10
N SER A 523 41.42 16.66 -32.97
CA SER A 523 41.31 16.79 -34.44
C SER A 523 40.23 15.88 -35.02
N GLY A 524 39.73 14.92 -34.24
CA GLY A 524 38.63 14.03 -34.60
C GLY A 524 38.54 12.80 -33.70
N LEU A 525 37.55 11.94 -33.96
CA LEU A 525 37.34 10.69 -33.26
C LEU A 525 37.76 9.49 -34.13
N ARG A 526 38.38 8.48 -33.49
CA ARG A 526 38.80 7.24 -34.18
C ARG A 526 37.62 6.41 -34.66
N ASN A 527 37.82 5.67 -35.75
CA ASN A 527 36.90 4.62 -36.22
C ASN A 527 35.43 5.03 -36.37
N GLY A 528 35.20 6.27 -36.80
CA GLY A 528 33.93 6.77 -37.31
C GLY A 528 33.31 5.86 -38.37
N MET A 529 32.03 5.53 -38.21
CA MET A 529 31.27 4.72 -39.16
C MET A 529 29.78 5.12 -39.17
N LEU A 530 29.12 4.83 -40.29
CA LEU A 530 27.69 5.02 -40.48
C LEU A 530 26.99 3.67 -40.60
N LEU A 531 25.85 3.49 -39.93
CA LEU A 531 25.00 2.31 -40.06
C LEU A 531 23.61 2.73 -40.54
N ALA A 532 23.13 2.14 -41.65
CA ALA A 532 21.75 2.24 -42.11
C ALA A 532 20.97 1.02 -41.62
N ASN A 533 19.94 1.24 -40.80
CA ASN A 533 19.11 0.19 -40.20
C ASN A 533 19.94 -0.92 -39.51
N GLY A 534 21.05 -0.55 -38.87
CA GLY A 534 21.97 -1.46 -38.19
C GLY A 534 23.01 -2.15 -39.09
N VAL A 535 23.02 -1.89 -40.40
CA VAL A 535 24.04 -2.40 -41.35
C VAL A 535 25.02 -1.28 -41.67
N GLN A 536 26.33 -1.52 -41.51
CA GLN A 536 27.34 -0.52 -41.84
C GLN A 536 27.31 -0.16 -43.34
N ILE A 537 27.37 1.15 -43.62
CA ILE A 537 27.44 1.73 -44.96
C ILE A 537 28.68 2.63 -45.06
N GLY A 538 29.43 2.49 -46.16
CA GLY A 538 30.75 3.10 -46.30
C GLY A 538 31.83 2.47 -45.40
N SER A 539 33.06 2.96 -45.53
CA SER A 539 34.22 2.49 -44.76
C SER A 539 34.31 3.15 -43.39
N THR A 540 34.87 2.43 -42.42
CA THR A 540 35.34 3.00 -41.14
C THR A 540 36.52 3.95 -41.39
N THR A 541 36.50 5.14 -40.81
CA THR A 541 37.50 6.21 -41.02
C THR A 541 37.54 7.16 -39.81
N THR A 542 38.41 8.18 -39.78
CA THR A 542 38.32 9.26 -38.76
C THR A 542 37.00 10.03 -38.91
N LEU A 543 36.35 10.37 -37.79
CA LEU A 543 35.23 11.30 -37.73
C LEU A 543 35.76 12.68 -37.30
N TYR A 544 36.03 13.56 -38.25
CA TYR A 544 36.75 14.83 -38.00
C TYR A 544 35.94 15.83 -37.18
N ASP A 545 36.66 16.62 -36.38
CA ASP A 545 36.13 17.79 -35.69
C ASP A 545 36.14 18.98 -36.67
N PRO A 546 35.04 19.76 -36.81
CA PRO A 546 35.01 20.95 -37.67
C PRO A 546 35.96 22.08 -37.20
N ALA A 547 36.60 21.96 -36.03
CA ALA A 547 37.71 22.82 -35.61
C ALA A 547 39.08 22.40 -36.18
N ASP A 548 39.19 21.25 -36.86
CA ASP A 548 40.43 20.82 -37.52
C ASP A 548 40.74 21.70 -38.74
N THR A 549 41.95 22.26 -38.77
CA THR A 549 42.36 23.20 -39.83
C THR A 549 42.56 22.59 -41.23
N THR A 550 42.39 21.27 -41.39
CA THR A 550 42.53 20.52 -42.65
C THR A 550 41.19 19.94 -43.13
N TYR A 551 40.27 19.60 -42.22
CA TYR A 551 39.01 18.91 -42.56
C TYR A 551 37.81 19.44 -41.76
N ASP A 552 36.89 20.14 -42.42
CA ASP A 552 35.64 20.61 -41.80
C ASP A 552 34.68 19.44 -41.43
N TYR A 553 34.81 18.29 -42.11
CA TYR A 553 33.95 17.10 -41.91
C TYR A 553 34.56 15.83 -42.53
N THR A 554 34.02 14.67 -42.15
CA THR A 554 34.31 13.37 -42.79
C THR A 554 33.38 13.10 -43.96
N THR A 555 33.96 12.77 -45.12
CA THR A 555 33.21 12.32 -46.31
C THR A 555 33.05 10.79 -46.30
N PHE A 556 31.82 10.30 -46.25
CA PHE A 556 31.49 8.88 -46.41
C PHE A 556 30.97 8.61 -47.82
N SER A 557 31.77 7.92 -48.64
CA SER A 557 31.35 7.42 -49.95
C SER A 557 30.50 6.16 -49.80
N LEU A 558 29.22 6.24 -50.18
CA LEU A 558 28.23 5.17 -50.00
C LEU A 558 28.00 4.36 -51.28
N GLY A 559 28.24 4.95 -52.46
CA GLY A 559 28.02 4.28 -53.74
C GLY A 559 26.54 3.91 -53.91
N SER A 560 26.21 2.61 -53.85
CA SER A 560 24.81 2.11 -53.88
C SER A 560 24.34 1.55 -52.53
N SER A 561 25.09 1.74 -51.45
CA SER A 561 24.79 1.17 -50.12
C SER A 561 23.59 1.83 -49.42
N LEU A 562 23.14 3.01 -49.87
CA LEU A 562 22.00 3.71 -49.30
C LEU A 562 21.03 4.17 -50.40
N ILE A 563 19.89 3.48 -50.49
CA ILE A 563 18.73 3.89 -51.27
C ILE A 563 17.56 4.01 -50.29
N VAL A 564 16.95 5.19 -50.23
CA VAL A 564 15.82 5.46 -49.35
C VAL A 564 14.54 5.35 -50.17
N GLU A 565 13.68 4.43 -49.74
CA GLU A 565 12.41 4.07 -50.38
C GLU A 565 11.29 4.91 -49.76
N PRO A 566 10.39 5.54 -50.54
CA PRO A 566 9.29 6.29 -49.96
C PRO A 566 8.35 5.41 -49.12
N GLY A 567 7.85 5.97 -48.02
CA GLY A 567 7.11 5.21 -47.01
C GLY A 567 7.95 4.26 -46.15
N SER A 568 9.24 4.06 -46.45
CA SER A 568 10.15 3.17 -45.71
C SER A 568 11.39 3.92 -45.22
N PRO A 569 11.26 4.72 -44.14
CA PRO A 569 12.37 5.52 -43.60
C PRO A 569 13.57 4.66 -43.16
N VAL A 570 14.77 5.20 -43.36
CA VAL A 570 16.03 4.59 -42.89
C VAL A 570 16.47 5.27 -41.60
N THR A 571 16.83 4.48 -40.59
CA THR A 571 17.54 4.98 -39.40
C THR A 571 19.04 4.98 -39.69
N LEU A 572 19.64 6.16 -39.74
CA LEU A 572 21.09 6.36 -39.82
C LEU A 572 21.64 6.48 -38.40
N GLU A 573 22.58 5.63 -38.04
CA GLU A 573 23.30 5.66 -36.76
C GLU A 573 24.76 6.00 -37.00
N VAL A 574 25.30 6.95 -36.24
CA VAL A 574 26.71 7.36 -36.29
C VAL A 574 27.42 6.80 -35.06
N ARG A 575 28.55 6.11 -35.28
CA ARG A 575 29.41 5.57 -34.23
C ARG A 575 30.85 6.00 -34.41
N ALA A 576 31.60 6.07 -33.33
CA ALA A 576 33.07 6.22 -33.31
C ALA A 576 33.63 5.63 -32.00
N ASP A 577 34.95 5.54 -31.89
CA ASP A 577 35.62 5.34 -30.60
C ASP A 577 35.87 6.70 -29.93
N ILE A 578 35.70 6.80 -28.62
CA ILE A 578 35.92 8.03 -27.82
C ILE A 578 37.43 8.21 -27.54
N PHE A 579 38.20 8.37 -28.61
CA PHE A 579 39.66 8.55 -28.60
C PHE A 579 40.03 9.58 -29.68
N ASP A 580 40.87 10.55 -29.33
CA ASP A 580 41.33 11.60 -30.26
C ASP A 580 42.16 11.03 -31.43
N THR A 581 42.06 11.65 -32.60
CA THR A 581 42.97 11.47 -33.73
C THR A 581 43.85 12.70 -33.96
N GLY A 582 45.12 12.65 -33.55
CA GLY A 582 46.11 13.69 -33.86
C GLY A 582 47.49 13.11 -34.19
N THR A 583 48.26 13.78 -35.04
CA THR A 583 49.66 13.40 -35.35
C THR A 583 50.68 13.97 -34.35
N GLY A 584 50.23 14.74 -33.36
CA GLY A 584 51.09 15.40 -32.36
C GLY A 584 50.81 15.01 -30.90
N ASP A 585 49.63 14.48 -30.58
CA ASP A 585 49.27 14.01 -29.23
C ASP A 585 49.35 12.48 -29.16
N THR A 586 50.08 11.97 -28.16
CA THR A 586 50.25 10.52 -27.91
C THR A 586 49.37 9.99 -26.78
N THR A 587 48.56 10.83 -26.14
CA THR A 587 47.77 10.47 -24.95
C THR A 587 46.52 9.64 -25.27
N ASN A 588 46.04 9.68 -26.52
CA ASN A 588 44.84 8.99 -27.01
C ASN A 588 43.54 9.32 -26.24
N SER A 589 43.51 10.35 -25.39
CA SER A 589 42.44 10.59 -24.40
C SER A 589 41.56 11.78 -24.77
N ILE A 590 40.26 11.70 -24.46
CA ILE A 590 39.36 12.85 -24.46
C ILE A 590 39.15 13.29 -23.00
N VAL A 591 39.38 14.57 -22.69
CA VAL A 591 39.29 15.07 -21.31
C VAL A 591 37.88 14.85 -20.73
N SER A 592 37.80 14.21 -19.55
CA SER A 592 36.55 14.03 -18.83
C SER A 592 35.88 15.37 -18.53
N GLY A 593 34.64 15.55 -18.99
CA GLY A 593 33.91 16.82 -18.98
C GLY A 593 33.75 17.49 -20.36
N SER A 594 34.56 17.12 -21.36
CA SER A 594 34.35 17.56 -22.76
C SER A 594 32.98 17.14 -23.28
N THR A 595 32.44 17.89 -24.24
CA THR A 595 31.22 17.49 -24.96
C THR A 595 31.49 17.13 -26.40
N ILE A 596 30.73 16.17 -26.95
CA ILE A 596 30.76 15.71 -28.34
C ILE A 596 29.38 15.96 -28.96
N GLN A 597 29.30 16.65 -30.09
CA GLN A 597 28.09 16.78 -30.91
C GLN A 597 28.36 16.35 -32.34
N VAL A 598 27.64 15.33 -32.81
CA VAL A 598 27.68 14.90 -34.21
C VAL A 598 26.70 15.74 -35.05
N THR A 599 27.14 16.15 -36.23
CA THR A 599 26.29 16.81 -37.23
C THR A 599 26.38 16.05 -38.55
N VAL A 600 25.23 15.78 -39.18
CA VAL A 600 25.20 15.47 -40.61
C VAL A 600 25.17 16.83 -41.31
N GLU A 601 26.31 17.23 -41.86
CA GLU A 601 26.47 18.51 -42.55
C GLU A 601 25.60 18.55 -43.81
N GLY A 602 25.21 19.73 -44.28
CA GLY A 602 24.38 19.89 -45.47
C GLY A 602 24.55 21.23 -46.18
N ALA A 603 24.58 21.19 -47.51
CA ALA A 603 24.63 22.39 -48.33
C ALA A 603 23.77 22.28 -49.59
N SER A 604 23.15 23.39 -49.99
CA SER A 604 22.25 23.50 -51.17
C SER A 604 22.97 23.50 -52.53
N THR A 605 24.11 22.80 -52.63
CA THR A 605 24.98 22.75 -53.81
C THR A 605 25.65 21.39 -54.03
N TRP A 606 25.52 20.45 -53.08
CA TRP A 606 26.28 19.20 -53.10
C TRP A 606 25.73 18.15 -54.05
N ASN A 607 24.43 18.16 -54.36
CA ASN A 607 23.80 17.28 -55.33
C ASN A 607 24.09 15.78 -55.09
N ASN A 608 24.30 15.40 -53.83
CA ASN A 608 24.84 14.11 -53.39
C ASN A 608 23.80 12.97 -53.30
N GLY A 609 22.54 13.26 -53.65
CA GLY A 609 21.50 12.28 -53.88
C GLY A 609 20.94 12.36 -55.31
N THR A 610 20.32 11.27 -55.78
CA THR A 610 19.68 11.22 -57.10
C THR A 610 18.38 10.42 -57.07
N GLY A 611 17.29 11.02 -57.56
CA GLY A 611 16.01 10.35 -57.77
C GLY A 611 16.12 9.25 -58.82
N GLN A 612 15.67 8.03 -58.50
CA GLN A 612 15.82 6.85 -59.37
C GLN A 612 14.83 6.80 -60.54
N VAL A 613 13.83 7.69 -60.59
CA VAL A 613 12.80 7.77 -61.64
C VAL A 613 12.96 9.06 -62.45
N SER A 614 13.11 10.20 -61.78
CA SER A 614 13.25 11.51 -62.42
C SER A 614 14.68 11.85 -62.84
N ALA A 615 15.68 11.16 -62.27
CA ALA A 615 17.11 11.47 -62.39
C ALA A 615 17.50 12.89 -61.92
N THR A 616 16.66 13.58 -61.14
CA THR A 616 17.01 14.86 -60.53
C THR A 616 18.02 14.66 -59.42
N THR A 617 19.02 15.53 -59.35
CA THR A 617 19.93 15.63 -58.20
C THR A 617 19.23 16.29 -57.02
N ILE A 618 19.61 15.88 -55.81
CA ILE A 618 19.00 16.31 -54.54
C ILE A 618 20.14 16.54 -53.54
N ASP A 619 20.08 17.61 -52.76
CA ASP A 619 21.02 17.86 -51.66
C ASP A 619 20.61 17.06 -50.41
N VAL A 620 21.54 16.31 -49.83
CA VAL A 620 21.26 15.31 -48.78
C VAL A 620 22.19 15.47 -47.58
N PRO A 621 21.78 16.19 -46.53
CA PRO A 621 20.69 17.17 -46.46
C PRO A 621 21.08 18.52 -47.13
N ALA A 622 20.09 19.39 -47.37
CA ALA A 622 20.30 20.73 -47.93
C ALA A 622 20.86 21.76 -46.91
N SER A 623 20.86 21.41 -45.62
CA SER A 623 21.39 22.19 -44.50
C SER A 623 21.74 21.25 -43.34
N ASP A 624 22.68 21.66 -42.49
CA ASP A 624 23.18 20.88 -41.36
C ASP A 624 22.08 20.35 -40.42
N VAL A 625 22.25 19.12 -39.92
CA VAL A 625 21.35 18.46 -38.97
C VAL A 625 22.16 17.91 -37.80
N SER A 626 22.20 18.67 -36.70
CA SER A 626 22.94 18.29 -35.49
C SER A 626 22.17 17.34 -34.57
N ALA A 627 22.92 16.44 -33.93
CA ALA A 627 22.46 15.54 -32.89
C ALA A 627 22.35 16.24 -31.52
N ASN A 628 22.11 15.46 -30.46
CA ASN A 628 22.30 15.93 -29.10
C ASN A 628 23.79 16.11 -28.79
N SER A 629 24.11 16.96 -27.83
CA SER A 629 25.44 17.02 -27.22
C SER A 629 25.57 15.91 -26.15
N LEU A 630 26.68 15.18 -26.15
CA LEU A 630 27.04 14.15 -25.19
C LEU A 630 28.21 14.61 -24.33
N THR A 631 28.18 14.40 -23.01
CA THR A 631 29.29 14.76 -22.11
C THR A 631 30.18 13.56 -21.83
N VAL A 632 31.45 13.62 -22.19
CA VAL A 632 32.45 12.59 -21.85
C VAL A 632 32.62 12.54 -20.34
N LYS A 633 32.51 11.35 -19.75
CA LYS A 633 32.68 11.10 -18.31
C LYS A 633 33.40 9.77 -18.07
N GLN A 634 34.02 9.67 -16.89
CA GLN A 634 34.59 8.45 -16.34
C GLN A 634 33.69 7.89 -15.22
N GLY A 635 33.92 6.62 -14.87
CA GLY A 635 33.36 6.00 -13.66
C GLY A 635 33.87 6.64 -12.36
N GLY A 636 33.27 6.29 -11.24
CA GLY A 636 33.64 6.83 -9.92
C GLY A 636 32.78 6.24 -8.80
N LEU A 637 33.37 6.14 -7.60
CA LEU A 637 32.70 5.67 -6.40
C LEU A 637 32.31 6.82 -5.47
N THR A 638 31.22 6.64 -4.73
CA THR A 638 30.83 7.52 -3.63
C THR A 638 30.45 6.66 -2.44
N LEU A 639 31.14 6.85 -1.33
CA LEU A 639 30.87 6.17 -0.07
C LEU A 639 30.19 7.16 0.89
N SER A 640 29.14 6.73 1.57
CA SER A 640 28.37 7.56 2.51
C SER A 640 27.91 6.76 3.71
N THR A 641 27.90 7.37 4.89
CA THR A 641 27.41 6.74 6.13
C THR A 641 25.92 6.38 5.97
N ASN A 642 25.54 5.15 6.36
CA ASN A 642 24.16 4.69 6.22
C ASN A 642 23.28 5.29 7.34
N PRO A 643 22.34 6.22 7.05
CA PRO A 643 21.56 6.90 8.08
C PRO A 643 20.55 5.98 8.79
N ALA A 644 20.25 4.81 8.22
CA ALA A 644 19.39 3.81 8.86
C ALA A 644 20.09 3.01 9.98
N TYR A 645 21.40 3.16 10.14
CA TYR A 645 22.13 2.67 11.30
C TYR A 645 22.61 3.88 12.11
N THR A 646 22.16 3.98 13.36
CA THR A 646 22.36 5.15 14.22
C THR A 646 23.49 4.92 15.24
N ALA A 647 24.01 6.02 15.81
CA ALA A 647 24.82 5.95 17.02
C ALA A 647 24.00 5.30 18.15
N GLN A 648 24.67 4.52 19.01
CA GLN A 648 24.03 3.79 20.12
C GLN A 648 25.04 3.47 21.23
N THR A 649 24.52 3.34 22.46
CA THR A 649 25.30 2.91 23.63
C THR A 649 25.14 1.41 23.84
N VAL A 650 26.25 0.71 24.07
CA VAL A 650 26.29 -0.76 24.24
C VAL A 650 27.24 -1.17 25.37
N VAL A 651 27.07 -2.39 25.89
CA VAL A 651 27.97 -2.98 26.88
C VAL A 651 28.71 -4.17 26.26
N ALA A 652 30.01 -4.28 26.52
CA ALA A 652 30.84 -5.40 26.09
C ALA A 652 30.75 -6.59 27.07
N PRO A 653 31.05 -7.84 26.67
CA PRO A 653 31.62 -8.26 25.40
C PRO A 653 30.57 -8.36 24.29
N LEU A 654 31.02 -8.15 23.05
CA LEU A 654 30.19 -8.29 21.85
C LEU A 654 30.89 -9.19 20.84
N THR A 655 30.13 -10.03 20.13
CA THR A 655 30.68 -10.97 19.12
C THR A 655 29.95 -10.77 17.79
N ALA A 656 30.72 -10.71 16.70
CA ALA A 656 30.26 -10.39 15.35
C ALA A 656 29.34 -9.15 15.33
N TYR A 657 29.72 -8.12 16.08
CA TYR A 657 28.95 -6.89 16.23
C TYR A 657 29.23 -5.92 15.10
N LYS A 658 28.16 -5.33 14.55
CA LYS A 658 28.28 -4.33 13.48
C LYS A 658 28.73 -3.00 14.07
N LEU A 659 29.98 -2.62 13.88
CA LEU A 659 30.51 -1.35 14.36
C LEU A 659 30.00 -0.17 13.52
N ALA A 660 29.92 -0.32 12.20
CA ALA A 660 29.49 0.74 11.29
C ALA A 660 28.79 0.20 10.03
N SER A 661 28.02 1.07 9.36
CA SER A 661 27.34 0.78 8.10
C SER A 661 27.39 1.98 7.16
N PHE A 662 27.68 1.72 5.89
CA PHE A 662 27.83 2.68 4.80
C PHE A 662 27.11 2.18 3.54
N ASN A 663 26.80 3.11 2.63
CA ASN A 663 26.34 2.83 1.28
C ASN A 663 27.42 3.25 0.29
N LEU A 664 27.92 2.30 -0.51
CA LEU A 664 28.84 2.53 -1.62
C LEU A 664 28.05 2.54 -2.93
N VAL A 665 28.21 3.59 -3.72
CA VAL A 665 27.52 3.82 -4.98
C VAL A 665 28.54 3.96 -6.11
N ALA A 666 28.39 3.20 -7.19
CA ALA A 666 29.05 3.50 -8.46
C ALA A 666 28.22 4.50 -9.26
N ASN A 667 28.87 5.48 -9.91
CA ASN A 667 28.17 6.44 -10.75
C ASN A 667 27.49 5.76 -11.97
N THR A 668 26.60 6.46 -12.66
CA THR A 668 25.83 5.90 -13.79
C THR A 668 26.60 5.86 -15.12
N THR A 669 27.90 6.19 -15.12
CA THR A 669 28.69 6.27 -16.35
C THR A 669 29.18 4.89 -16.79
N GLU A 670 29.90 4.19 -15.91
CA GLU A 670 30.44 2.85 -16.18
C GLU A 670 30.62 2.05 -14.88
N ALA A 671 30.89 0.76 -15.01
CA ALA A 671 31.19 -0.09 -13.87
C ALA A 671 32.57 0.24 -13.27
N VAL A 672 32.72 0.04 -11.97
CA VAL A 672 34.00 0.18 -11.25
C VAL A 672 34.35 -1.16 -10.62
N ASN A 673 35.56 -1.65 -10.87
CA ASN A 673 36.12 -2.79 -10.16
C ASN A 673 36.73 -2.31 -8.84
N ILE A 674 36.13 -2.69 -7.72
CA ILE A 674 36.64 -2.39 -6.38
C ILE A 674 37.88 -3.25 -6.14
N THR A 675 39.00 -2.62 -5.83
CA THR A 675 40.32 -3.24 -5.69
C THR A 675 40.74 -3.38 -4.24
N ALA A 676 40.28 -2.51 -3.33
CA ALA A 676 40.44 -2.69 -1.89
C ALA A 676 39.33 -2.04 -1.06
N ILE A 677 39.20 -2.50 0.17
CA ILE A 677 38.45 -1.82 1.23
C ILE A 677 39.43 -1.51 2.36
N ASN A 678 39.50 -0.24 2.74
CA ASN A 678 40.35 0.30 3.80
C ASN A 678 39.47 0.71 4.98
N VAL A 679 39.81 0.27 6.19
CA VAL A 679 39.06 0.55 7.42
C VAL A 679 40.04 0.97 8.52
N ALA A 680 39.93 2.22 8.95
CA ALA A 680 40.52 2.69 10.19
C ALA A 680 39.54 2.46 11.36
N ILE A 681 40.06 2.05 12.51
CA ILE A 681 39.32 1.81 13.75
C ILE A 681 39.95 2.67 14.85
N ASP A 682 39.12 3.38 15.60
CA ASP A 682 39.52 4.30 16.66
C ASP A 682 39.93 3.55 17.97
N ASP A 683 39.82 4.19 19.14
CA ASP A 683 40.23 3.67 20.46
C ASP A 683 39.78 2.21 20.77
N VAL A 684 38.59 1.81 20.30
CA VAL A 684 38.07 0.43 20.45
C VAL A 684 39.01 -0.66 19.88
N SER A 685 39.90 -0.31 18.94
CA SER A 685 40.88 -1.25 18.34
C SER A 685 41.74 -2.00 19.37
N SER A 686 42.09 -1.37 20.50
CA SER A 686 42.89 -1.99 21.56
C SER A 686 42.12 -3.04 22.39
N TYR A 687 40.79 -3.05 22.28
CA TYR A 687 39.87 -3.96 22.97
C TYR A 687 39.23 -4.98 22.03
N ALA A 688 39.65 -5.02 20.76
CA ALA A 688 38.95 -5.71 19.69
C ALA A 688 39.72 -6.87 19.07
N SER A 689 38.97 -7.83 18.56
CA SER A 689 39.46 -8.95 17.74
C SER A 689 38.52 -9.20 16.56
N ASN A 690 38.93 -10.11 15.65
CA ASN A 690 38.09 -10.63 14.57
C ASN A 690 37.38 -9.56 13.69
N LEU A 691 38.10 -8.51 13.28
CA LEU A 691 37.57 -7.48 12.37
C LEU A 691 37.39 -8.02 10.95
N TYR A 692 36.25 -7.75 10.33
CA TYR A 692 35.98 -8.00 8.91
C TYR A 692 34.94 -7.03 8.34
N VAL A 693 34.75 -7.06 7.02
CA VAL A 693 33.78 -6.23 6.30
C VAL A 693 32.84 -7.11 5.49
N LYS A 694 31.53 -6.85 5.56
CA LYS A 694 30.57 -7.34 4.57
C LYS A 694 30.35 -6.28 3.50
N TYR A 695 30.35 -6.69 2.23
CA TYR A 695 30.11 -5.83 1.08
C TYR A 695 29.06 -6.49 0.19
N GLY A 696 27.87 -5.89 0.11
CA GLY A 696 26.69 -6.56 -0.45
C GLY A 696 26.40 -7.89 0.28
N THR A 697 26.46 -9.00 -0.44
CA THR A 697 26.27 -10.36 0.11
C THR A 697 27.59 -11.10 0.39
N LYS A 698 28.74 -10.44 0.21
CA LYS A 698 30.08 -11.03 0.35
C LYS A 698 30.74 -10.56 1.65
N THR A 699 31.82 -11.23 2.06
CA THR A 699 32.55 -10.95 3.30
C THR A 699 34.05 -11.02 3.04
N THR A 700 34.83 -10.12 3.63
CA THR A 700 36.30 -10.18 3.59
C THR A 700 36.83 -11.27 4.53
N SER A 701 38.14 -11.57 4.46
CA SER A 701 38.78 -12.45 5.43
C SER A 701 38.83 -11.81 6.82
N VAL A 702 38.57 -12.60 7.87
CA VAL A 702 38.61 -12.13 9.26
C VAL A 702 40.06 -11.85 9.68
N LYS A 703 40.30 -10.66 10.26
CA LYS A 703 41.56 -10.30 10.91
C LYS A 703 41.45 -10.55 12.41
N PRO A 704 42.13 -11.58 12.97
CA PRO A 704 41.99 -11.92 14.38
C PRO A 704 42.57 -10.84 15.31
N THR A 705 43.59 -10.11 14.86
CA THR A 705 44.14 -8.93 15.54
C THR A 705 43.69 -7.68 14.80
N VAL A 706 43.15 -6.70 15.53
CA VAL A 706 42.73 -5.40 14.99
C VAL A 706 43.86 -4.40 15.11
N ALA A 707 44.17 -3.72 14.01
CA ALA A 707 45.08 -2.57 14.00
C ALA A 707 44.28 -1.26 13.88
N ALA A 708 44.91 -0.12 14.12
CA ALA A 708 44.30 1.19 13.88
C ALA A 708 43.93 1.41 12.40
N SER A 709 44.68 0.81 11.46
CA SER A 709 44.38 0.85 10.01
C SER A 709 44.44 -0.56 9.40
N ASN A 710 43.42 -0.93 8.62
CA ASN A 710 43.23 -2.27 8.09
C ASN A 710 42.82 -2.21 6.61
N SER A 711 43.57 -2.85 5.70
CA SER A 711 43.18 -2.98 4.29
C SER A 711 42.90 -4.43 3.88
N TRP A 712 41.96 -4.64 2.97
CA TRP A 712 41.73 -5.92 2.27
C TRP A 712 41.70 -5.67 0.76
N SER A 713 42.62 -6.27 0.02
CA SER A 713 42.52 -6.33 -1.44
C SER A 713 41.36 -7.26 -1.85
N ILE A 714 40.50 -6.77 -2.74
CA ILE A 714 39.39 -7.51 -3.33
C ILE A 714 39.37 -7.32 -4.84
N ASN A 715 38.42 -7.97 -5.53
CA ASN A 715 38.25 -7.86 -6.98
C ASN A 715 36.76 -8.00 -7.29
N GLU A 716 36.01 -6.92 -7.11
CA GLU A 716 34.54 -6.90 -7.19
C GLU A 716 34.03 -5.82 -8.14
N VAL A 717 33.44 -6.23 -9.27
CA VAL A 717 32.84 -5.28 -10.22
C VAL A 717 31.48 -4.79 -9.72
N LEU A 718 31.43 -3.54 -9.29
CA LEU A 718 30.21 -2.81 -9.02
C LEU A 718 29.69 -2.19 -10.32
N ALA A 719 28.50 -2.61 -10.77
CA ALA A 719 27.90 -2.12 -12.01
C ALA A 719 27.54 -0.62 -11.94
N ALA A 720 27.50 0.05 -13.09
CA ALA A 720 27.13 1.45 -13.18
C ALA A 720 25.77 1.73 -12.51
N GLY A 721 25.70 2.74 -11.64
CA GLY A 721 24.50 3.10 -10.88
C GLY A 721 24.12 2.12 -9.75
N ALA A 722 24.89 1.05 -9.51
CA ALA A 722 24.60 0.12 -8.44
C ALA A 722 25.01 0.67 -7.07
N THR A 723 24.25 0.29 -6.04
CA THR A 723 24.55 0.59 -4.63
C THR A 723 24.69 -0.72 -3.86
N ILE A 724 25.73 -0.83 -3.03
CA ILE A 724 25.90 -1.93 -2.08
C ILE A 724 26.15 -1.41 -0.66
N PRO A 725 25.63 -2.07 0.38
CA PRO A 725 26.03 -1.79 1.74
C PRO A 725 27.47 -2.26 1.99
N ILE A 726 28.24 -1.44 2.71
CA ILE A 726 29.53 -1.80 3.32
C ILE A 726 29.31 -1.78 4.83
N GLU A 727 29.46 -2.92 5.49
CA GLU A 727 29.23 -3.07 6.94
C GLU A 727 30.49 -3.59 7.63
N VAL A 728 30.96 -2.87 8.65
CA VAL A 728 32.15 -3.24 9.43
C VAL A 728 31.70 -4.06 10.64
N TYR A 729 32.28 -5.25 10.83
CA TYR A 729 31.96 -6.18 11.91
C TYR A 729 33.20 -6.52 12.74
N ILE A 730 33.03 -6.64 14.05
CA ILE A 730 34.13 -6.75 15.02
C ILE A 730 33.69 -7.55 16.25
N ASP A 731 34.63 -8.20 16.95
CA ASP A 731 34.44 -8.69 18.31
C ASP A 731 35.05 -7.67 19.30
N VAL A 732 34.36 -7.38 20.40
CA VAL A 732 34.81 -6.44 21.44
C VAL A 732 34.86 -7.17 22.79
N SER A 733 35.99 -7.05 23.48
CA SER A 733 36.22 -7.69 24.78
C SER A 733 35.53 -6.98 25.95
N SER A 734 35.20 -7.73 27.00
CA SER A 734 34.52 -7.22 28.21
C SER A 734 35.31 -6.18 29.01
N SER A 735 36.58 -5.96 28.70
CA SER A 735 37.38 -4.87 29.27
C SER A 735 37.05 -3.49 28.66
N MET A 736 36.32 -3.42 27.54
CA MET A 736 35.81 -2.17 26.98
C MET A 736 34.60 -1.69 27.79
N THR A 737 34.86 -0.83 28.78
CA THR A 737 33.88 -0.35 29.77
C THR A 737 33.50 1.13 29.60
N SER A 738 34.25 1.87 28.80
CA SER A 738 34.00 3.29 28.47
C SER A 738 34.74 3.68 27.19
N GLY A 739 34.24 4.68 26.47
CA GLY A 739 34.87 5.24 25.27
C GLY A 739 34.12 4.87 23.98
N ASP A 740 34.58 5.39 22.85
CA ASP A 740 33.85 5.30 21.59
C ASP A 740 34.50 4.31 20.61
N GLY A 741 33.66 3.59 19.86
CA GLY A 741 34.05 2.81 18.71
C GLY A 741 33.55 3.46 17.43
N ILE A 742 34.48 3.99 16.65
CA ILE A 742 34.23 4.58 15.33
C ILE A 742 35.04 3.79 14.31
N ALA A 743 34.40 3.45 13.18
CA ALA A 743 35.09 2.98 11.99
C ALA A 743 35.06 4.06 10.92
N THR A 744 36.19 4.32 10.28
CA THR A 744 36.30 5.21 9.12
C THR A 744 36.73 4.37 7.92
N VAL A 745 35.99 4.46 6.81
CA VAL A 745 36.14 3.57 5.65
C VAL A 745 36.47 4.35 4.39
N ASP A 746 37.32 3.75 3.56
CA ASP A 746 37.67 4.20 2.22
C ASP A 746 37.73 2.97 1.29
N VAL A 747 37.45 3.16 0.01
CA VAL A 747 37.25 2.08 -0.96
C VAL A 747 37.95 2.43 -2.27
N ASP A 748 39.01 1.67 -2.56
CA ASP A 748 39.82 1.85 -3.76
C ASP A 748 39.16 1.16 -4.96
N GLY A 749 39.26 1.76 -6.13
CA GLY A 749 38.59 1.27 -7.34
C GLY A 749 39.29 1.62 -8.63
N THR A 750 39.03 0.84 -9.68
CA THR A 750 39.47 1.15 -11.05
C THR A 750 38.28 0.99 -11.99
N THR A 751 38.04 1.98 -12.85
CA THR A 751 36.98 1.91 -13.86
C THR A 751 37.20 0.74 -14.81
N VAL A 752 36.12 0.08 -15.23
CA VAL A 752 36.22 -1.15 -16.04
C VAL A 752 36.54 -0.87 -17.50
N SER A 753 36.11 0.27 -18.05
CA SER A 753 36.29 0.61 -19.48
C SER A 753 37.42 1.63 -19.67
N SER A 754 37.41 2.73 -18.91
CA SER A 754 38.42 3.79 -19.02
C SER A 754 39.75 3.47 -18.31
N ALA A 755 39.80 2.43 -17.47
CA ALA A 755 41.00 1.94 -16.76
C ALA A 755 41.73 2.98 -15.89
N VAL A 756 40.99 3.95 -15.32
CA VAL A 756 41.49 4.99 -14.40
C VAL A 756 41.10 4.70 -12.94
N SER A 757 41.82 5.30 -11.98
CA SER A 757 41.44 5.24 -10.55
C SER A 757 40.05 5.86 -10.34
N ALA A 758 39.25 5.21 -9.51
CA ALA A 758 37.84 5.53 -9.25
C ALA A 758 37.49 5.33 -7.78
N ASP A 759 38.43 5.69 -6.91
CA ASP A 759 38.36 5.53 -5.47
C ASP A 759 37.20 6.35 -4.87
N SER A 760 36.70 5.96 -3.69
CA SER A 760 35.66 6.74 -3.02
C SER A 760 36.15 8.15 -2.70
N SER A 761 35.24 9.11 -2.72
CA SER A 761 35.53 10.54 -2.51
C SER A 761 35.96 10.86 -1.07
N GLY A 762 37.18 10.46 -0.70
CA GLY A 762 37.73 10.54 0.64
C GLY A 762 37.17 9.50 1.60
N THR A 763 37.70 9.51 2.83
CA THR A 763 37.27 8.65 3.93
C THR A 763 35.88 9.03 4.45
N ALA A 764 34.99 8.05 4.58
CA ALA A 764 33.69 8.20 5.21
C ALA A 764 33.73 7.73 6.68
N THR A 765 33.30 8.58 7.61
CA THR A 765 33.22 8.24 9.05
C THR A 765 31.89 7.56 9.38
N GLY A 766 31.96 6.44 10.11
CA GLY A 766 30.81 5.64 10.52
C GLY A 766 30.05 6.22 11.70
N GLN A 767 29.16 5.40 12.26
CA GLN A 767 28.44 5.69 13.49
C GLN A 767 29.37 5.68 14.70
N THR A 768 29.11 6.56 15.67
CA THR A 768 29.73 6.48 17.00
C THR A 768 29.01 5.43 17.83
N ILE A 769 29.72 4.38 18.25
CA ILE A 769 29.21 3.39 19.19
C ILE A 769 29.84 3.64 20.56
N ASN A 770 29.07 4.15 21.51
CA ASN A 770 29.56 4.46 22.84
C ASN A 770 29.54 3.19 23.70
N PHE A 771 30.68 2.80 24.25
CA PHE A 771 30.77 1.70 25.21
C PHE A 771 30.54 2.21 26.63
N SER A 772 29.82 1.44 27.43
CA SER A 772 29.54 1.73 28.84
C SER A 772 29.43 0.44 29.65
N THR A 773 29.23 0.57 30.96
CA THR A 773 28.79 -0.55 31.82
C THR A 773 27.31 -0.40 32.13
N GLY A 774 26.57 -1.51 32.16
CA GLY A 774 25.21 -1.48 32.68
C GLY A 774 25.16 -1.07 34.15
N THR A 775 24.04 -0.49 34.56
CA THR A 775 23.74 -0.23 35.97
C THR A 775 22.45 -0.94 36.38
N PHE A 776 22.30 -1.19 37.67
CA PHE A 776 21.06 -1.68 38.27
C PHE A 776 20.83 -0.99 39.61
N THR A 777 19.64 -0.44 39.78
CA THR A 777 19.28 0.44 40.91
C THR A 777 17.94 -0.01 41.50
N PRO A 778 17.93 -0.56 42.74
CA PRO A 778 16.72 -0.70 43.53
C PRO A 778 16.21 0.67 43.99
N SER A 779 14.93 0.75 44.37
CA SER A 779 14.28 1.95 44.91
C SER A 779 12.94 1.56 45.54
N PHE A 780 12.51 2.22 46.61
CA PHE A 780 11.12 2.13 47.06
C PHE A 780 10.18 2.80 46.04
N ALA A 781 9.01 2.23 45.80
CA ALA A 781 8.05 2.69 44.80
C ALA A 781 7.01 3.70 45.35
N SER A 782 7.19 4.21 46.58
CA SER A 782 6.27 5.14 47.25
C SER A 782 4.84 4.60 47.44
N THR A 783 4.69 3.27 47.53
CA THR A 783 3.42 2.58 47.79
C THR A 783 3.67 1.29 48.58
N PRO A 784 2.83 0.93 49.57
CA PRO A 784 1.66 1.65 50.06
C PRO A 784 2.05 3.00 50.69
N GLN A 785 1.06 3.83 51.01
CA GLN A 785 1.26 4.98 51.92
C GLN A 785 1.17 4.49 53.37
N ASN A 786 1.39 5.36 54.36
CA ASN A 786 1.13 5.01 55.76
C ASN A 786 -0.29 4.45 55.92
N GLN A 787 -0.44 3.31 56.60
CA GLN A 787 -1.72 2.60 56.69
C GLN A 787 -1.94 1.96 58.06
N ILE A 788 -3.21 1.88 58.49
CA ILE A 788 -3.65 1.15 59.67
C ILE A 788 -4.45 -0.08 59.22
N VAL A 789 -4.21 -1.24 59.84
CA VAL A 789 -4.73 -2.54 59.39
C VAL A 789 -5.26 -3.37 60.56
N SER A 790 -6.32 -4.14 60.32
CA SER A 790 -6.75 -5.19 61.26
C SER A 790 -5.95 -6.47 61.04
N GLY A 791 -5.74 -7.22 62.12
CA GLY A 791 -5.18 -8.56 62.10
C GLY A 791 -5.98 -9.58 61.27
N ALA A 792 -5.35 -10.73 61.02
CA ALA A 792 -5.85 -11.78 60.10
C ALA A 792 -6.18 -11.30 58.68
N GLN A 793 -5.46 -10.30 58.18
CA GLN A 793 -5.56 -9.82 56.81
C GLN A 793 -4.25 -10.01 56.03
N ALA A 794 -4.36 -10.07 54.71
CA ALA A 794 -3.24 -10.10 53.78
C ALA A 794 -3.12 -8.74 53.09
N VAL A 795 -2.13 -7.92 53.46
CA VAL A 795 -2.02 -6.52 53.03
C VAL A 795 -0.67 -6.26 52.37
N GLU A 796 -0.65 -5.46 51.29
CA GLU A 796 0.60 -4.95 50.71
C GLU A 796 1.28 -4.02 51.71
N ILE A 797 2.51 -4.33 52.11
CA ILE A 797 3.29 -3.52 53.07
C ILE A 797 4.48 -2.78 52.41
N GLY A 798 4.92 -3.24 51.23
CA GLY A 798 6.05 -2.63 50.54
C GLY A 798 6.12 -2.99 49.07
N ARG A 799 6.70 -2.10 48.27
CA ARG A 799 6.87 -2.26 46.83
C ARG A 799 8.17 -1.65 46.36
N TRP A 800 9.01 -2.44 45.69
CA TRP A 800 10.33 -2.01 45.24
C TRP A 800 10.48 -2.08 43.73
N LYS A 801 11.02 -1.00 43.16
CA LYS A 801 11.30 -0.83 41.74
C LYS A 801 12.80 -1.04 41.49
N PHE A 802 13.10 -1.98 40.62
CA PHE A 802 14.42 -2.34 40.16
C PHE A 802 14.59 -1.82 38.74
N THR A 803 15.50 -0.88 38.52
CA THR A 803 15.75 -0.25 37.21
C THR A 803 17.11 -0.67 36.69
N SER A 804 17.19 -1.13 35.43
CA SER A 804 18.46 -1.41 34.76
C SER A 804 18.78 -0.35 33.69
N SER A 805 20.05 -0.22 33.34
CA SER A 805 20.50 0.53 32.16
C SER A 805 21.40 -0.32 31.28
N TYR A 806 21.24 -0.20 29.96
CA TYR A 806 22.10 -0.76 28.90
C TYR A 806 22.26 -2.30 28.83
N GLN A 807 21.94 -3.07 29.88
CA GLN A 807 21.97 -4.54 29.90
C GLN A 807 20.87 -5.15 30.81
N ASP A 808 20.49 -6.40 30.53
CA ASP A 808 19.58 -7.19 31.36
C ASP A 808 20.24 -7.61 32.69
N TYR A 809 19.44 -7.75 33.73
CA TYR A 809 19.83 -8.38 35.00
C TYR A 809 18.75 -9.33 35.51
N ILE A 810 19.15 -10.48 36.04
CA ILE A 810 18.26 -11.46 36.68
C ILE A 810 18.42 -11.34 38.19
N ILE A 811 17.35 -10.97 38.91
CA ILE A 811 17.33 -11.03 40.38
C ILE A 811 17.16 -12.49 40.82
N GLN A 812 18.03 -12.93 41.73
CA GLN A 812 18.15 -14.32 42.20
C GLN A 812 17.72 -14.49 43.67
N GLU A 813 18.02 -13.50 44.51
CA GLU A 813 17.71 -13.52 45.94
C GLU A 813 17.39 -12.09 46.42
N ILE A 814 16.45 -11.93 47.35
CA ILE A 814 16.23 -10.67 48.09
C ILE A 814 15.97 -10.95 49.57
N LYS A 815 16.34 -10.01 50.45
CA LYS A 815 15.95 -10.01 51.88
C LYS A 815 15.06 -8.79 52.14
N ILE A 816 14.01 -9.00 52.94
CA ILE A 816 13.15 -7.93 53.45
C ILE A 816 13.24 -7.94 54.99
N ASP A 817 13.59 -6.80 55.56
CA ASP A 817 13.48 -6.53 57.00
C ASP A 817 12.05 -6.09 57.32
N PRO A 818 11.39 -6.56 58.40
CA PRO A 818 10.06 -6.09 58.78
C PRO A 818 10.06 -4.69 59.42
N ASP A 819 11.07 -4.33 60.21
CA ASP A 819 11.25 -2.97 60.75
C ASP A 819 12.73 -2.60 60.74
N VAL A 820 13.01 -1.32 60.58
CA VAL A 820 14.38 -0.80 60.69
C VAL A 820 14.44 0.01 61.98
N ALA A 821 15.02 -0.59 63.03
CA ALA A 821 15.25 0.08 64.29
C ALA A 821 16.02 1.39 64.07
N ALA A 822 15.34 2.52 64.32
CA ALA A 822 15.78 3.85 63.95
C ALA A 822 17.05 4.26 64.72
N ASN A 823 18.24 3.97 64.15
CA ASN A 823 19.54 4.34 64.70
C ASN A 823 19.86 5.84 64.53
N ALA A 824 18.85 6.71 64.61
CA ALA A 824 18.94 8.16 64.49
C ALA A 824 19.35 8.85 65.82
N GLY A 825 20.28 8.25 66.58
CA GLY A 825 20.59 8.72 67.95
C GLY A 825 22.01 8.50 68.48
N GLY A 826 22.74 7.46 68.03
CA GLY A 826 24.11 7.21 68.48
C GLY A 826 24.29 6.87 69.97
N ASP A 827 23.20 6.60 70.72
CA ASP A 827 23.27 5.96 72.02
C ASP A 827 23.32 4.44 71.84
N SER A 828 24.22 3.77 72.57
CA SER A 828 24.43 2.32 72.47
C SER A 828 23.49 1.52 73.38
N ALA A 829 22.36 2.11 73.75
CA ALA A 829 21.26 1.41 74.40
C ALA A 829 20.60 0.52 73.36
N ALA A 830 20.83 -0.79 73.44
CA ALA A 830 20.15 -1.74 72.59
C ALA A 830 18.63 -1.59 72.76
N ASP A 831 17.92 -1.27 71.68
CA ASP A 831 16.49 -1.48 71.65
C ASP A 831 16.26 -2.99 71.90
N THR A 832 15.53 -3.25 72.98
CA THR A 832 15.21 -4.59 73.47
C THR A 832 13.74 -4.92 73.25
N SER A 833 13.04 -4.10 72.46
CA SER A 833 11.60 -4.13 72.26
C SER A 833 11.15 -4.23 70.80
N ASP A 834 12.07 -4.24 69.82
CA ASP A 834 11.70 -4.53 68.43
C ASP A 834 11.08 -5.94 68.31
N ASN A 835 9.79 -5.91 67.98
CA ASN A 835 8.85 -7.02 67.90
C ASN A 835 7.89 -6.85 66.70
N ALA A 836 8.25 -6.02 65.72
CA ALA A 836 7.40 -5.75 64.55
C ALA A 836 7.06 -7.04 63.76
N GLU A 837 7.92 -8.07 63.84
CA GLU A 837 7.64 -9.37 63.25
C GLU A 837 6.55 -10.18 63.97
N ASP A 838 6.26 -9.92 65.25
CA ASP A 838 5.23 -10.64 66.01
C ASP A 838 3.84 -10.44 65.38
N ALA A 839 3.64 -9.30 64.69
CA ALA A 839 2.45 -9.04 63.91
C ALA A 839 2.35 -9.90 62.62
N ILE A 840 3.46 -10.45 62.10
CA ILE A 840 3.58 -11.00 60.74
C ILE A 840 3.79 -12.53 60.74
N VAL A 841 2.81 -13.27 60.20
CA VAL A 841 2.91 -14.74 60.04
C VAL A 841 3.82 -15.13 58.88
N SER A 842 3.78 -14.37 57.78
CA SER A 842 4.60 -14.61 56.57
C SER A 842 4.56 -13.41 55.62
N LEU A 843 5.61 -13.26 54.81
CA LEU A 843 5.63 -12.34 53.67
C LEU A 843 5.53 -13.11 52.35
N THR A 844 4.63 -12.66 51.47
CA THR A 844 4.46 -13.16 50.11
C THR A 844 5.03 -12.15 49.11
N LEU A 845 6.07 -12.54 48.37
CA LEU A 845 6.65 -11.75 47.28
C LEU A 845 5.90 -11.98 45.97
N LYS A 846 5.58 -10.92 45.23
CA LYS A 846 4.80 -10.96 43.99
C LYS A 846 5.41 -10.14 42.85
N ASP A 847 5.26 -10.65 41.64
CA ASP A 847 5.48 -9.98 40.36
C ASP A 847 4.13 -9.76 39.68
N GLY A 848 3.55 -8.57 39.86
CA GLY A 848 2.15 -8.31 39.54
C GLY A 848 1.21 -9.23 40.34
N SER A 849 0.42 -10.04 39.64
CA SER A 849 -0.44 -11.07 40.26
C SER A 849 0.27 -12.40 40.56
N THR A 850 1.51 -12.58 40.09
CA THR A 850 2.24 -13.85 40.21
C THR A 850 2.95 -13.92 41.55
N VAL A 851 2.68 -14.94 42.36
CA VAL A 851 3.46 -15.22 43.58
C VAL A 851 4.80 -15.81 43.19
N LEU A 852 5.89 -15.18 43.64
CA LEU A 852 7.26 -15.65 43.46
C LEU A 852 7.72 -16.55 44.62
N GLY A 853 7.24 -16.28 45.83
CA GLY A 853 7.53 -17.04 47.05
C GLY A 853 6.65 -16.59 48.20
N THR A 854 6.61 -17.38 49.27
CA THR A 854 6.01 -16.98 50.55
C THR A 854 6.85 -17.58 51.66
N GLU A 855 7.45 -16.71 52.46
CA GLU A 855 8.44 -17.07 53.46
C GLU A 855 7.92 -16.68 54.85
N SER A 856 8.21 -17.53 55.84
CA SER A 856 8.06 -17.17 57.26
C SER A 856 9.30 -16.44 57.75
N PHE A 857 9.18 -15.75 58.89
CA PHE A 857 10.29 -15.01 59.48
C PHE A 857 11.48 -15.92 59.78
N ASN A 858 12.68 -15.54 59.32
CA ASN A 858 13.90 -16.31 59.52
C ASN A 858 14.84 -15.58 60.49
N SER A 859 14.69 -15.89 61.78
CA SER A 859 15.65 -15.53 62.82
C SER A 859 16.96 -16.32 62.61
N SER A 860 17.84 -15.81 61.75
CA SER A 860 19.16 -16.42 61.50
C SER A 860 20.14 -16.24 62.67
N THR A 861 19.83 -15.35 63.62
CA THR A 861 20.54 -15.20 64.90
C THR A 861 19.56 -14.85 66.02
N ALA A 862 19.21 -15.84 66.85
CA ALA A 862 18.63 -15.58 68.16
C ALA A 862 19.72 -15.02 69.09
N VAL A 863 19.91 -13.69 69.07
CA VAL A 863 20.77 -13.01 70.05
C VAL A 863 19.98 -12.89 71.35
N SER A 864 20.40 -13.63 72.37
CA SER A 864 19.70 -13.66 73.65
C SER A 864 19.79 -12.30 74.35
N GLY A 865 18.70 -11.53 74.32
CA GLY A 865 18.54 -10.30 75.12
C GLY A 865 18.75 -8.98 74.38
N THR A 866 18.65 -8.98 73.04
CA THR A 866 18.52 -7.78 72.18
C THR A 866 17.43 -8.03 71.14
N GLY A 867 16.84 -6.97 70.57
CA GLY A 867 15.81 -7.07 69.54
C GLY A 867 16.18 -7.96 68.34
N SER A 868 15.16 -8.38 67.61
CA SER A 868 15.27 -9.36 66.54
C SER A 868 16.02 -8.82 65.32
N THR A 869 16.98 -9.59 64.79
CA THR A 869 17.75 -9.23 63.58
C THR A 869 17.46 -10.19 62.42
N GLY A 870 16.21 -10.68 62.37
CA GLY A 870 15.75 -11.64 61.36
C GLY A 870 15.20 -10.98 60.10
N VAL A 871 15.20 -11.70 58.99
CA VAL A 871 14.69 -11.20 57.69
C VAL A 871 13.82 -12.24 57.00
N TYR A 872 12.97 -11.78 56.09
CA TYR A 872 12.27 -12.64 55.14
C TYR A 872 13.14 -12.82 53.90
N TYR A 873 13.69 -14.02 53.74
CA TYR A 873 14.73 -14.30 52.74
C TYR A 873 14.18 -15.13 51.57
N PHE A 874 13.95 -14.45 50.44
CA PHE A 874 13.46 -15.07 49.22
C PHE A 874 14.62 -15.52 48.34
N THR A 875 14.71 -16.82 48.04
CA THR A 875 15.79 -17.42 47.26
C THR A 875 15.29 -18.14 46.01
N GLY A 876 16.19 -18.47 45.08
CA GLY A 876 15.85 -19.21 43.86
C GLY A 876 15.00 -18.43 42.86
N LEU A 877 15.01 -17.10 42.95
CA LEU A 877 14.29 -16.22 42.05
C LEU A 877 14.91 -16.25 40.64
N ASN A 878 14.10 -15.96 39.63
CA ASN A 878 14.53 -15.83 38.25
C ASN A 878 13.80 -14.65 37.59
N VAL A 879 13.96 -13.46 38.19
CA VAL A 879 13.22 -12.26 37.81
C VAL A 879 14.08 -11.42 36.88
N ASN A 880 13.86 -11.51 35.56
CA ASN A 880 14.56 -10.65 34.61
C ASN A 880 14.07 -9.19 34.71
N VAL A 881 15.02 -8.25 34.69
CA VAL A 881 14.86 -6.81 34.55
C VAL A 881 15.55 -6.42 33.22
N PRO A 882 14.80 -6.39 32.09
CA PRO A 882 15.37 -6.17 30.76
C PRO A 882 16.11 -4.83 30.63
N ALA A 883 17.13 -4.77 29.77
CA ALA A 883 17.98 -3.61 29.55
C ALA A 883 17.20 -2.30 29.35
N SER A 884 17.59 -1.26 30.11
CA SER A 884 16.98 0.07 30.04
C SER A 884 15.49 0.08 30.38
N THR A 885 15.04 -0.84 31.23
CA THR A 885 13.66 -0.89 31.76
C THR A 885 13.65 -0.92 33.27
N SER A 886 12.45 -0.95 33.87
CA SER A 886 12.28 -1.18 35.30
C SER A 886 11.22 -2.23 35.57
N LYS A 887 11.47 -3.06 36.57
CA LYS A 887 10.52 -4.05 37.09
C LYS A 887 10.19 -3.74 38.54
N THR A 888 9.00 -4.10 38.98
CA THR A 888 8.53 -3.78 40.34
C THR A 888 8.01 -5.03 41.02
N LEU A 889 8.50 -5.31 42.23
CA LEU A 889 8.04 -6.43 43.05
C LEU A 889 7.27 -5.89 44.26
N THR A 890 6.25 -6.63 44.67
CA THR A 890 5.32 -6.27 45.75
C THR A 890 5.40 -7.29 46.85
N VAL A 891 5.44 -6.84 48.11
CA VAL A 891 5.43 -7.70 49.29
C VAL A 891 4.14 -7.52 50.05
N VAL A 892 3.49 -8.64 50.33
CA VAL A 892 2.22 -8.74 51.04
C VAL A 892 2.46 -9.48 52.35
N ALA A 893 2.18 -8.84 53.48
CA ALA A 893 2.20 -9.48 54.79
C ALA A 893 0.87 -10.17 55.07
N ASN A 894 0.93 -11.37 55.63
CA ASN A 894 -0.20 -12.03 56.26
C ASN A 894 -0.09 -11.80 57.77
N PHE A 895 -0.97 -10.98 58.35
CA PHE A 895 -0.89 -10.61 59.77
C PHE A 895 -1.55 -11.64 60.70
N THR A 896 -1.03 -11.76 61.92
CA THR A 896 -1.70 -12.45 63.03
C THR A 896 -2.89 -11.62 63.54
N ILE A 897 -3.56 -12.06 64.59
CA ILE A 897 -4.52 -11.22 65.35
C ILE A 897 -3.85 -10.81 66.67
N PRO A 898 -3.47 -9.52 66.82
CA PRO A 898 -2.95 -8.99 68.08
C PRO A 898 -3.84 -9.30 69.30
N SER A 899 -3.18 -9.57 70.43
CA SER A 899 -3.79 -9.82 71.75
C SER A 899 -2.73 -9.77 72.85
N ALA A 900 -3.13 -9.56 74.10
CA ALA A 900 -2.25 -9.61 75.28
C ALA A 900 -1.45 -10.93 75.50
N THR A 901 -1.58 -11.93 74.61
CA THR A 901 -0.80 -13.18 74.62
C THR A 901 -0.12 -13.51 73.29
N ALA A 902 -0.31 -12.69 72.24
CA ALA A 902 0.24 -12.93 70.90
C ALA A 902 0.28 -11.61 70.09
N GLY A 903 1.38 -10.87 70.22
CA GLY A 903 1.57 -9.54 69.63
C GLY A 903 0.71 -8.46 70.28
N ASN A 904 1.33 -7.36 70.70
CA ASN A 904 0.58 -6.19 71.15
C ASN A 904 -0.18 -5.57 69.97
N SER A 905 -1.23 -4.79 70.27
CA SER A 905 -1.89 -3.97 69.26
C SER A 905 -1.13 -2.66 69.03
N GLY A 906 -1.36 -2.00 67.89
CA GLY A 906 -0.64 -0.79 67.52
C GLY A 906 0.83 -1.04 67.13
N LEU A 907 1.20 -2.28 66.79
CA LEU A 907 2.53 -2.60 66.30
C LEU A 907 2.80 -1.91 64.96
N ARG A 908 3.81 -1.05 64.91
CA ARG A 908 4.29 -0.39 63.68
C ARG A 908 5.27 -1.28 62.93
N ILE A 909 5.21 -1.26 61.61
CA ILE A 909 6.06 -2.05 60.70
C ILE A 909 6.58 -1.12 59.59
N ILE A 910 7.90 -0.98 59.43
CA ILE A 910 8.54 -0.20 58.36
C ILE A 910 9.42 -1.14 57.53
N PRO A 911 8.87 -1.84 56.51
CA PRO A 911 9.62 -2.89 55.85
C PRO A 911 10.66 -2.31 54.87
N ALA A 912 11.86 -2.87 54.86
CA ALA A 912 12.98 -2.40 54.05
C ALA A 912 13.59 -3.50 53.15
N LEU A 913 14.05 -3.13 51.96
CA LEU A 913 14.78 -4.02 51.05
C LEU A 913 16.28 -3.93 51.32
N THR A 914 16.76 -4.73 52.27
CA THR A 914 18.15 -4.68 52.75
C THR A 914 19.16 -5.45 51.89
N TYR A 915 18.70 -6.33 50.99
CA TYR A 915 19.58 -7.13 50.13
C TYR A 915 18.96 -7.47 48.77
N VAL A 916 19.79 -7.39 47.72
CA VAL A 916 19.48 -7.84 46.36
C VAL A 916 20.68 -8.54 45.74
N LYS A 917 20.52 -9.81 45.37
CA LYS A 917 21.47 -10.53 44.52
C LYS A 917 20.97 -10.58 43.09
N ARG A 918 21.85 -10.20 42.16
CA ARG A 918 21.55 -10.18 40.73
C ARG A 918 22.68 -10.77 39.91
N MET A 919 22.33 -11.34 38.78
CA MET A 919 23.26 -11.83 37.76
C MET A 919 23.11 -10.97 36.49
N ASP A 920 24.21 -10.53 35.90
CA ASP A 920 24.20 -9.87 34.59
C ASP A 920 24.20 -10.86 33.41
N THR A 921 24.10 -10.33 32.19
CA THR A 921 24.15 -11.11 30.94
C THR A 921 25.46 -11.90 30.72
N GLN A 922 26.52 -11.58 31.46
CA GLN A 922 27.83 -12.22 31.40
C GLN A 922 27.95 -13.34 32.46
N GLY A 923 26.95 -13.52 33.32
CA GLY A 923 26.95 -14.48 34.42
C GLY A 923 27.64 -13.96 35.69
N THR A 924 28.03 -12.68 35.73
CA THR A 924 28.62 -12.05 36.91
C THR A 924 27.53 -11.84 37.96
N VAL A 925 27.71 -12.46 39.13
CA VAL A 925 26.82 -12.24 40.27
C VAL A 925 27.30 -11.02 41.05
N THR A 926 26.42 -10.06 41.24
CA THR A 926 26.61 -8.90 42.11
C THR A 926 25.62 -8.98 43.25
N GLU A 927 26.13 -8.87 44.47
CA GLU A 927 25.33 -8.75 45.69
C GLU A 927 25.33 -7.27 46.10
N THR A 928 24.16 -6.72 46.40
CA THR A 928 23.99 -5.39 46.97
C THR A 928 23.32 -5.59 48.30
N GLU A 929 24.10 -5.48 49.37
CA GLU A 929 23.68 -5.51 50.76
C GLU A 929 23.82 -4.09 51.32
N ASP A 930 22.91 -3.66 52.18
CA ASP A 930 23.10 -2.40 52.91
C ASP A 930 24.34 -2.46 53.83
N ALA A 931 25.02 -1.33 53.96
CA ALA A 931 26.25 -1.20 54.73
C ALA A 931 25.96 -0.96 56.22
N ALA A 932 25.28 -1.92 56.87
CA ALA A 932 25.09 -2.01 58.31
C ALA A 932 24.60 -0.70 58.98
N GLY A 933 23.40 -0.25 58.58
CA GLY A 933 22.70 0.86 59.23
C GLY A 933 22.40 2.04 58.31
N GLY A 934 22.04 1.76 57.05
CA GLY A 934 21.55 2.74 56.09
C GLY A 934 20.10 2.45 55.68
N ASP A 935 19.22 3.43 55.88
CA ASP A 935 17.77 3.47 55.61
C ASP A 935 17.41 3.40 54.10
N LEU A 936 18.14 2.60 53.33
CA LEU A 936 18.08 2.56 51.88
C LEU A 936 16.95 1.66 51.42
N TYR A 937 15.91 2.30 50.89
CA TYR A 937 14.68 1.72 50.35
C TYR A 937 13.67 1.24 51.40
N GLU A 938 13.54 1.92 52.53
CA GLU A 938 12.38 1.78 53.42
C GLU A 938 11.05 2.01 52.68
N ALA A 939 10.01 1.30 53.12
CA ALA A 939 8.63 1.59 52.76
C ALA A 939 7.96 2.52 53.79
N ASN A 940 6.67 2.81 53.58
CA ASN A 940 5.86 3.56 54.53
C ASN A 940 5.30 2.66 55.64
N SER A 941 4.99 3.26 56.80
CA SER A 941 4.61 2.52 58.02
C SER A 941 3.26 1.82 57.90
N THR A 942 3.18 0.59 58.42
CA THR A 942 1.93 -0.17 58.60
C THR A 942 1.68 -0.43 60.07
N TYR A 943 0.53 -0.01 60.61
CA TYR A 943 0.17 -0.15 62.02
C TYR A 943 -0.89 -1.23 62.20
N VAL A 944 -0.56 -2.28 62.96
CA VAL A 944 -1.38 -3.50 63.10
C VAL A 944 -2.13 -3.51 64.42
N TYR A 945 -3.45 -3.53 64.33
CA TYR A 945 -4.37 -3.64 65.48
C TYR A 945 -5.18 -4.93 65.39
N ARG A 946 -5.74 -5.39 66.52
CA ARG A 946 -6.65 -6.54 66.57
C ARG A 946 -7.85 -6.32 65.65
N THR A 947 -8.43 -5.12 65.72
CA THR A 947 -9.46 -4.62 64.81
C THR A 947 -9.38 -3.09 64.73
N ILE A 948 -9.96 -2.48 63.69
CA ILE A 948 -9.95 -1.02 63.48
C ILE A 948 -11.36 -0.52 63.21
N PRO A 949 -11.81 0.60 63.76
CA PRO A 949 -13.12 1.16 63.46
C PRO A 949 -13.15 1.68 62.02
N THR A 950 -14.34 1.74 61.44
CA THR A 950 -14.59 2.55 60.24
C THR A 950 -15.62 3.62 60.56
N LEU A 951 -15.31 4.86 60.19
CA LEU A 951 -16.14 6.03 60.44
C LEU A 951 -16.88 6.40 59.14
N SER A 952 -18.13 6.88 59.21
CA SER A 952 -18.83 7.32 58.00
C SER A 952 -19.98 8.28 58.32
N LEU A 953 -20.35 9.15 57.39
CA LEU A 953 -21.52 10.02 57.58
C LEU A 953 -22.80 9.18 57.42
N ALA A 954 -23.72 9.25 58.38
CA ALA A 954 -24.90 8.39 58.39
C ALA A 954 -26.00 8.86 57.40
N SER A 955 -25.97 10.12 56.98
CA SER A 955 -26.79 10.68 55.89
C SER A 955 -26.15 11.93 55.32
N THR A 956 -26.06 12.05 54.00
CA THR A 956 -25.73 13.29 53.27
C THR A 956 -26.97 14.15 52.99
N THR A 957 -28.16 13.69 53.38
CA THR A 957 -29.45 14.31 53.06
C THR A 957 -30.06 14.96 54.30
N ILE A 958 -29.36 15.95 54.84
CA ILE A 958 -29.88 16.85 55.86
C ILE A 958 -30.30 18.15 55.14
N ASN A 959 -31.47 18.70 55.50
CA ASN A 959 -31.85 20.04 55.04
C ASN A 959 -31.11 21.04 55.91
N ASN A 960 -29.91 21.45 55.49
CA ASN A 960 -28.95 22.23 56.28
C ASN A 960 -29.33 23.71 56.49
N THR A 961 -30.61 24.00 56.74
CA THR A 961 -31.11 25.34 57.06
C THR A 961 -31.25 25.50 58.56
N LEU A 962 -30.60 26.53 59.12
CA LEU A 962 -30.69 26.87 60.55
C LEU A 962 -32.04 27.51 60.88
N ILE A 963 -32.66 27.07 61.97
CA ILE A 963 -33.91 27.64 62.49
C ILE A 963 -33.74 27.83 63.99
N ASN A 964 -33.52 29.07 64.41
CA ASN A 964 -33.25 29.42 65.80
C ASN A 964 -34.42 28.95 66.70
N GLY A 965 -34.09 28.43 67.88
CA GLY A 965 -35.05 27.82 68.80
C GLY A 965 -35.66 26.49 68.33
N GLN A 966 -35.23 25.91 67.21
CA GLN A 966 -35.59 24.53 66.83
C GLN A 966 -34.46 23.54 67.13
N VAL A 967 -34.86 22.39 67.65
CA VAL A 967 -33.99 21.24 67.87
C VAL A 967 -33.63 20.60 66.53
N LEU A 968 -32.33 20.57 66.19
CA LEU A 968 -31.76 20.04 64.95
C LEU A 968 -30.73 18.95 65.22
N ASP A 969 -30.66 17.96 64.33
CA ASP A 969 -29.66 16.89 64.37
C ASP A 969 -28.34 17.33 63.70
N LEU A 970 -27.59 18.19 64.40
CA LEU A 970 -26.42 18.92 63.91
C LEU A 970 -25.35 18.06 63.21
N TYR A 971 -25.03 16.86 63.74
CA TYR A 971 -24.05 15.97 63.12
C TYR A 971 -24.41 14.50 63.32
N LYS A 972 -24.34 13.69 62.24
CA LYS A 972 -24.65 12.25 62.27
C LYS A 972 -23.54 11.41 61.64
N PHE A 973 -22.78 10.70 62.47
CA PHE A 973 -21.75 9.79 62.02
C PHE A 973 -21.95 8.38 62.59
N LYS A 974 -21.42 7.42 61.87
CA LYS A 974 -21.56 5.99 62.10
C LYS A 974 -20.19 5.40 62.40
N VAL A 975 -20.09 4.67 63.50
CA VAL A 975 -18.92 3.88 63.87
C VAL A 975 -19.26 2.41 63.65
N ALA A 976 -18.46 1.71 62.86
CA ALA A 976 -18.64 0.29 62.58
C ALA A 976 -17.43 -0.54 63.00
N ALA A 977 -17.70 -1.63 63.73
CA ALA A 977 -16.70 -2.60 64.14
C ALA A 977 -16.62 -3.73 63.08
N PRO A 978 -15.44 -4.04 62.54
CA PRO A 978 -15.23 -5.19 61.67
C PRO A 978 -15.57 -6.53 62.35
N ALA A 979 -15.57 -7.62 61.58
CA ALA A 979 -15.82 -8.96 62.12
C ALA A 979 -14.66 -9.51 62.99
N GLN A 980 -13.52 -8.82 63.01
CA GLN A 980 -12.30 -9.22 63.72
C GLN A 980 -12.35 -8.99 65.23
N GLY A 981 -13.16 -8.04 65.72
CA GLY A 981 -13.26 -7.72 67.14
C GLY A 981 -14.30 -6.64 67.42
N ASP A 982 -14.63 -6.47 68.70
CA ASP A 982 -15.44 -5.35 69.17
C ASP A 982 -14.60 -4.05 69.12
N ILE A 983 -15.26 -2.90 69.02
CA ILE A 983 -14.62 -1.58 69.16
C ILE A 983 -15.17 -0.90 70.40
N PHE A 984 -14.29 -0.31 71.20
CA PHE A 984 -14.63 0.46 72.40
C PHE A 984 -14.34 1.94 72.14
N VAL A 985 -15.23 2.85 72.54
CA VAL A 985 -15.08 4.31 72.34
C VAL A 985 -15.23 5.02 73.68
N LYS A 986 -14.26 5.89 74.02
CA LYS A 986 -14.21 6.65 75.28
C LYS A 986 -14.44 8.14 75.11
N GLN A 987 -14.00 8.72 74.00
CA GLN A 987 -14.13 10.15 73.70
C GLN A 987 -14.14 10.36 72.19
N PHE A 988 -14.91 11.34 71.69
CA PHE A 988 -14.71 11.89 70.36
C PHE A 988 -14.86 13.41 70.36
N LYS A 989 -14.19 14.07 69.41
CA LYS A 989 -14.22 15.51 69.18
C LYS A 989 -14.87 15.80 67.83
N LEU A 990 -15.72 16.81 67.78
CA LEU A 990 -16.22 17.39 66.55
C LEU A 990 -15.70 18.82 66.46
N ALA A 991 -14.79 19.07 65.52
CA ALA A 991 -14.34 20.41 65.22
C ALA A 991 -15.53 21.23 64.71
N VAL A 992 -15.69 22.42 65.29
CA VAL A 992 -16.71 23.39 64.95
C VAL A 992 -16.03 24.56 64.24
N SER A 993 -16.63 25.03 63.16
CA SER A 993 -16.20 26.27 62.50
C SER A 993 -17.40 27.14 62.22
N TRP A 994 -17.27 28.40 62.61
CA TRP A 994 -18.29 29.42 62.49
C TRP A 994 -17.93 30.37 61.34
N SER A 995 -18.94 30.98 60.73
CA SER A 995 -18.76 32.01 59.72
C SER A 995 -19.94 32.96 59.81
N GLU A 996 -19.71 34.14 60.39
CA GLU A 996 -20.62 35.27 60.32
C GLU A 996 -20.74 35.78 58.87
N GLY A 997 -21.95 36.18 58.48
CA GLY A 997 -22.22 36.85 57.22
C GLY A 997 -22.03 38.36 57.29
N GLY A 998 -22.43 38.98 58.41
CA GLY A 998 -22.82 40.39 58.42
C GLY A 998 -22.44 41.19 59.67
N THR A 999 -23.43 41.41 60.54
CA THR A 999 -23.22 42.05 61.85
C THR A 999 -22.70 41.05 62.86
N ASP A 1000 -21.91 41.57 63.80
CA ASP A 1000 -21.47 40.95 65.08
C ASP A 1000 -22.71 40.31 65.76
N ASP A 1001 -22.92 39.00 65.55
CA ASP A 1001 -24.11 38.23 65.96
C ASP A 1001 -23.61 37.09 66.88
N GLU A 1002 -23.96 37.10 68.19
CA GLU A 1002 -23.46 36.16 69.22
C GLU A 1002 -23.99 34.71 69.03
N MET A 1003 -23.58 34.01 67.97
CA MET A 1003 -24.10 32.69 67.57
C MET A 1003 -23.89 31.60 68.63
N GLU A 1004 -24.95 30.85 68.96
CA GLU A 1004 -24.90 29.76 69.94
C GLU A 1004 -25.50 28.43 69.43
N LEU A 1005 -24.96 27.32 69.94
CA LEU A 1005 -25.58 25.99 69.86
C LEU A 1005 -25.92 25.49 71.28
N GLU A 1006 -27.16 25.72 71.71
CA GLU A 1006 -27.67 25.37 73.03
C GLU A 1006 -28.13 23.90 73.16
N SER A 1007 -28.23 23.44 74.41
CA SER A 1007 -28.95 22.22 74.80
C SER A 1007 -28.49 20.97 74.03
N LEU A 1008 -27.17 20.81 73.88
CA LEU A 1008 -26.59 19.70 73.13
C LEU A 1008 -26.93 18.36 73.76
N LYS A 1009 -27.19 17.37 72.90
CA LYS A 1009 -27.59 16.00 73.27
C LYS A 1009 -26.95 14.97 72.37
N LEU A 1010 -26.52 13.86 72.95
CA LEU A 1010 -26.04 12.70 72.20
C LEU A 1010 -27.13 11.63 72.12
N TYR A 1011 -27.42 11.18 70.90
CA TYR A 1011 -28.24 10.00 70.63
C TYR A 1011 -27.39 8.88 70.03
N LYS A 1012 -27.58 7.65 70.54
CA LYS A 1012 -27.04 6.41 69.98
C LYS A 1012 -28.16 5.60 69.34
N ASP A 1013 -28.09 5.37 68.04
CA ASP A 1013 -29.11 4.66 67.23
C ASP A 1013 -30.55 5.18 67.45
N GLY A 1014 -30.69 6.48 67.73
CA GLY A 1014 -31.96 7.16 67.99
C GLY A 1014 -32.44 7.16 69.45
N VAL A 1015 -31.65 6.61 70.39
CA VAL A 1015 -31.90 6.67 71.84
C VAL A 1015 -31.07 7.79 72.45
N ASP A 1016 -31.69 8.69 73.21
CA ASP A 1016 -31.00 9.75 73.97
C ASP A 1016 -30.12 9.09 75.05
N ILE A 1017 -28.81 9.29 74.96
CA ILE A 1017 -27.80 8.77 75.90
C ILE A 1017 -27.03 9.91 76.58
N THR A 1018 -27.55 11.13 76.56
CA THR A 1018 -26.88 12.32 77.13
C THR A 1018 -26.55 12.12 78.62
N THR A 1019 -27.32 11.31 79.37
CA THR A 1019 -27.02 10.99 80.78
C THR A 1019 -25.93 9.92 80.99
N SER A 1020 -25.14 9.60 79.96
CA SER A 1020 -24.03 8.63 80.01
C SER A 1020 -22.73 9.19 79.44
N VAL A 1021 -22.76 10.45 79.01
CA VAL A 1021 -21.63 11.21 78.48
C VAL A 1021 -21.67 12.61 79.07
N THR A 1022 -20.51 13.25 79.14
CA THR A 1022 -20.42 14.69 79.33
C THR A 1022 -20.14 15.33 77.96
N ILE A 1023 -20.89 16.38 77.60
CA ILE A 1023 -20.66 17.19 76.39
C ILE A 1023 -20.10 18.56 76.80
N THR A 1024 -18.88 18.89 76.34
CA THR A 1024 -18.19 20.15 76.69
C THR A 1024 -17.65 20.91 75.49
N ASP A 1025 -17.58 22.23 75.66
CA ASP A 1025 -16.75 23.14 74.88
C ASP A 1025 -15.24 22.82 75.07
N GLU A 1026 -14.47 22.72 73.99
CA GLU A 1026 -13.02 22.47 74.03
C GLU A 1026 -12.18 23.69 74.44
N ASP A 1027 -12.69 24.91 74.35
CA ASP A 1027 -11.96 26.13 74.69
C ASP A 1027 -12.40 26.69 76.05
N ALA A 1028 -13.70 26.71 76.34
CA ALA A 1028 -14.24 27.21 77.61
C ALA A 1028 -14.32 26.15 78.72
N GLY A 1029 -14.37 24.86 78.37
CA GLY A 1029 -14.51 23.76 79.34
C GLY A 1029 -15.86 23.67 80.06
N THR A 1030 -16.84 24.44 79.60
CA THR A 1030 -18.21 24.45 80.11
C THR A 1030 -19.03 23.31 79.52
N SER A 1031 -20.02 22.81 80.26
CA SER A 1031 -21.00 21.86 79.74
C SER A 1031 -21.93 22.56 78.75
N ALA A 1032 -22.08 21.97 77.56
CA ALA A 1032 -22.90 22.51 76.48
C ALA A 1032 -24.33 21.92 76.43
N GLU A 1033 -24.70 21.11 77.43
CA GLU A 1033 -26.00 20.44 77.56
C GLU A 1033 -27.12 21.38 78.05
N GLY A 1034 -26.77 22.58 78.50
CA GLY A 1034 -27.68 23.60 79.03
C GLY A 1034 -28.05 24.71 78.04
N THR A 1035 -28.88 25.65 78.50
CA THR A 1035 -29.27 26.89 77.80
C THR A 1035 -28.18 27.97 77.89
N SER A 1036 -26.96 27.55 77.56
CA SER A 1036 -25.74 28.38 77.44
C SER A 1036 -24.76 27.75 76.45
N GLY A 1037 -24.99 26.47 76.08
CA GLY A 1037 -24.45 25.88 74.86
C GLY A 1037 -22.93 25.93 74.69
N ILE A 1038 -22.55 26.13 73.43
CA ILE A 1038 -21.27 26.68 72.99
C ILE A 1038 -21.53 27.96 72.18
N THR A 1039 -20.56 28.87 72.17
CA THR A 1039 -20.56 30.12 71.39
C THR A 1039 -19.60 30.03 70.20
N GLU A 1040 -19.53 31.08 69.38
CA GLU A 1040 -18.60 31.18 68.24
C GLU A 1040 -17.10 31.14 68.60
N ASP A 1041 -16.73 31.40 69.85
CA ASP A 1041 -15.36 31.23 70.37
C ASP A 1041 -14.94 29.75 70.41
N ALA A 1042 -15.90 28.81 70.40
CA ALA A 1042 -15.64 27.37 70.56
C ALA A 1042 -15.16 26.73 69.25
N SER A 1043 -13.94 26.18 69.27
CA SER A 1043 -13.32 25.49 68.13
C SER A 1043 -13.72 24.01 68.00
N ALA A 1044 -14.21 23.38 69.07
CA ALA A 1044 -14.67 21.99 69.05
C ALA A 1044 -15.66 21.64 70.18
N ILE A 1045 -16.44 20.58 69.93
CA ILE A 1045 -17.30 19.91 70.91
C ILE A 1045 -16.64 18.58 71.27
N VAL A 1046 -16.34 18.38 72.56
CA VAL A 1046 -15.84 17.11 73.09
C VAL A 1046 -17.00 16.34 73.70
N VAL A 1047 -17.11 15.05 73.38
CA VAL A 1047 -18.09 14.13 73.96
C VAL A 1047 -17.37 12.94 74.57
N THR A 1048 -17.53 12.75 75.88
CA THR A 1048 -16.74 11.81 76.69
C THR A 1048 -17.66 10.93 77.52
N TRP A 1049 -17.43 9.62 77.55
CA TRP A 1049 -18.22 8.70 78.39
C TRP A 1049 -17.84 8.82 79.87
N ASP A 1050 -18.83 8.89 80.74
CA ASP A 1050 -18.64 9.28 82.14
C ASP A 1050 -17.90 8.23 82.99
N GLY A 1051 -17.02 8.68 83.88
CA GLY A 1051 -16.35 7.82 84.87
C GLY A 1051 -15.58 6.66 84.23
N ASP A 1052 -15.81 5.44 84.71
CA ASP A 1052 -15.22 4.20 84.18
C ASP A 1052 -16.04 3.59 83.02
N THR A 1053 -16.94 4.33 82.37
CA THR A 1053 -17.78 3.83 81.26
C THR A 1053 -17.20 4.14 79.87
N GLU A 1054 -17.71 3.44 78.86
CA GLU A 1054 -17.34 3.48 77.45
C GLU A 1054 -18.53 3.03 76.61
N ASP A 1055 -18.48 3.21 75.29
CA ASP A 1055 -19.39 2.50 74.38
C ASP A 1055 -18.73 1.29 73.71
N THR A 1056 -19.44 0.17 73.68
CA THR A 1056 -19.05 -1.01 72.91
C THR A 1056 -19.87 -1.11 71.62
N ILE A 1057 -19.18 -1.14 70.47
CA ILE A 1057 -19.72 -1.53 69.18
C ILE A 1057 -19.32 -2.99 68.91
N THR A 1058 -20.29 -3.90 68.95
CA THR A 1058 -20.04 -5.34 68.78
C THR A 1058 -19.51 -5.68 67.38
N ALA A 1059 -18.60 -6.65 67.30
CA ALA A 1059 -17.97 -7.12 66.07
C ALA A 1059 -18.97 -7.42 64.95
N GLY A 1060 -18.70 -6.90 63.75
CA GLY A 1060 -19.57 -7.01 62.58
C GLY A 1060 -20.84 -6.16 62.63
N THR A 1061 -20.99 -5.30 63.65
CA THR A 1061 -22.11 -4.36 63.80
C THR A 1061 -21.65 -2.91 63.70
N SER A 1062 -22.58 -1.98 63.88
CA SER A 1062 -22.30 -0.55 63.76
C SER A 1062 -23.36 0.26 64.47
N THR A 1063 -22.96 1.36 65.10
CA THR A 1063 -23.86 2.32 65.75
C THR A 1063 -23.80 3.68 65.07
N THR A 1064 -24.89 4.43 65.14
CA THR A 1064 -24.99 5.81 64.65
C THR A 1064 -25.07 6.78 65.83
N TYR A 1065 -24.06 7.63 65.96
CA TYR A 1065 -24.08 8.78 66.85
C TYR A 1065 -24.74 9.96 66.13
N THR A 1066 -25.69 10.60 66.82
CA THR A 1066 -26.31 11.85 66.40
C THR A 1066 -26.10 12.86 67.52
N LEU A 1067 -25.28 13.88 67.24
CA LEU A 1067 -25.25 15.09 68.06
C LEU A 1067 -26.40 15.99 67.61
N ASN A 1068 -27.21 16.39 68.56
CA ASN A 1068 -28.42 17.18 68.39
C ASN A 1068 -28.30 18.45 69.26
N GLY A 1069 -28.88 19.57 68.83
CA GLY A 1069 -28.83 20.83 69.56
C GLY A 1069 -29.81 21.87 69.04
N THR A 1070 -29.87 23.01 69.71
CA THR A 1070 -30.79 24.12 69.39
C THR A 1070 -29.97 25.35 69.00
N PRO A 1071 -29.93 25.75 67.72
CA PRO A 1071 -29.29 27.00 67.32
C PRO A 1071 -30.00 28.20 67.94
N GLN A 1072 -29.25 29.22 68.34
CA GLN A 1072 -29.75 30.55 68.70
C GLN A 1072 -28.93 31.63 68.01
N GLU A 1073 -29.48 32.84 68.00
CA GLU A 1073 -28.80 34.09 67.59
C GLU A 1073 -28.34 34.18 66.11
N PHE A 1074 -28.13 33.08 65.37
CA PHE A 1074 -27.84 33.08 63.92
C PHE A 1074 -28.82 33.95 63.13
N ARG A 1075 -28.33 35.04 62.54
CA ARG A 1075 -29.05 36.13 61.87
C ARG A 1075 -30.24 36.67 62.68
N LEU A 1076 -30.02 37.79 63.36
CA LEU A 1076 -31.08 38.50 64.10
C LEU A 1076 -32.30 38.87 63.22
N ASP A 1077 -33.50 38.73 63.79
CA ASP A 1077 -34.78 38.95 63.12
C ASP A 1077 -34.95 40.42 62.71
N GLY A 1078 -34.74 40.72 61.42
CA GLY A 1078 -34.76 42.08 60.86
C GLY A 1078 -33.41 42.65 60.43
N ALA A 1079 -32.33 41.87 60.50
CA ALA A 1079 -31.03 42.24 59.93
C ALA A 1079 -31.13 42.60 58.44
N THR A 1080 -30.36 43.60 58.00
CA THR A 1080 -30.35 44.09 56.61
C THR A 1080 -29.25 43.47 55.75
N ASP A 1081 -28.41 42.59 56.31
CA ASP A 1081 -27.33 41.96 55.57
C ASP A 1081 -27.81 40.84 54.63
N VAL A 1082 -27.00 40.55 53.62
CA VAL A 1082 -27.29 39.60 52.53
C VAL A 1082 -26.43 38.34 52.56
N ALA A 1083 -25.38 38.28 53.38
CA ALA A 1083 -24.59 37.08 53.60
C ALA A 1083 -25.18 36.27 54.76
N SER A 1084 -24.89 34.97 54.80
CA SER A 1084 -25.50 34.02 55.72
C SER A 1084 -24.51 33.53 56.77
N ASP A 1085 -24.97 33.55 58.01
CA ASP A 1085 -24.28 32.92 59.11
C ASP A 1085 -24.34 31.41 58.97
N SER A 1086 -23.27 30.75 59.38
CA SER A 1086 -23.17 29.30 59.30
C SER A 1086 -22.28 28.71 60.39
N VAL A 1087 -22.62 27.47 60.76
CA VAL A 1087 -21.80 26.63 61.61
C VAL A 1087 -21.58 25.29 60.92
N ALA A 1088 -20.34 24.80 60.91
CA ALA A 1088 -20.00 23.52 60.33
C ALA A 1088 -19.34 22.61 61.38
N LEU A 1089 -19.87 21.39 61.50
CA LEU A 1089 -19.34 20.35 62.37
C LEU A 1089 -18.61 19.30 61.52
N SER A 1090 -17.46 18.82 61.99
CA SER A 1090 -16.69 17.79 61.31
C SER A 1090 -15.89 16.92 62.27
N PHE A 1091 -15.75 15.64 61.94
CA PHE A 1091 -14.76 14.78 62.58
C PHE A 1091 -13.44 14.83 61.81
N THR A 1092 -12.42 15.42 62.45
CA THR A 1092 -11.04 15.47 61.93
C THR A 1092 -10.24 14.34 62.56
N GLN A 1093 -9.57 13.53 61.76
CA GLN A 1093 -8.65 12.51 62.28
C GLN A 1093 -7.39 13.13 62.88
N ASP A 1094 -6.75 12.44 63.82
CA ASP A 1094 -5.46 12.84 64.39
C ASP A 1094 -4.36 12.82 63.31
N THR A 1095 -3.44 13.79 63.35
CA THR A 1095 -2.41 14.00 62.31
C THR A 1095 -1.15 13.16 62.48
N ALA A 1096 -0.97 12.53 63.65
CA ALA A 1096 0.12 11.63 64.00
C ALA A 1096 -0.40 10.55 64.95
N ASP A 1097 0.28 9.40 65.00
CA ASP A 1097 0.00 8.36 66.00
C ASP A 1097 0.46 8.82 67.41
N VAL A 1098 0.05 8.08 68.43
CA VAL A 1098 0.31 8.41 69.83
C VAL A 1098 1.81 8.33 70.14
N THR A 1099 2.45 9.44 70.49
CA THR A 1099 3.93 9.59 70.49
C THR A 1099 4.50 9.68 71.90
N PHE A 1100 4.50 8.54 72.61
CA PHE A 1100 4.86 8.42 74.04
C PHE A 1100 6.32 8.74 74.44
N GLY A 1101 7.11 9.39 73.58
CA GLY A 1101 8.52 9.70 73.82
C GLY A 1101 9.40 8.46 73.99
N SER A 1102 8.96 7.34 73.42
CA SER A 1102 9.55 6.01 73.51
C SER A 1102 9.77 5.48 72.11
N ASP A 1103 10.92 4.88 71.85
CA ASP A 1103 11.28 4.29 70.56
C ASP A 1103 10.57 2.94 70.32
N THR A 1104 9.89 2.42 71.35
CA THR A 1104 9.11 1.17 71.36
C THR A 1104 8.04 1.12 70.26
N VAL A 1105 7.90 -0.05 69.65
CA VAL A 1105 7.04 -0.33 68.48
C VAL A 1105 5.52 -0.28 68.77
N ASP A 1106 5.11 -0.21 70.03
CA ASP A 1106 3.73 -0.29 70.50
C ASP A 1106 3.04 1.09 70.62
N TYR A 1107 2.17 1.44 69.65
CA TYR A 1107 1.43 2.71 69.61
C TYR A 1107 0.07 2.63 70.35
N ILE A 1108 0.09 2.15 71.60
CA ILE A 1108 -1.09 2.00 72.47
C ILE A 1108 -0.86 2.59 73.86
N GLY A 1109 -1.90 3.22 74.38
CA GLY A 1109 -1.88 4.05 75.58
C GLY A 1109 -2.91 3.67 76.63
N TYR A 1110 -2.81 4.37 77.74
CA TYR A 1110 -3.67 4.27 78.91
C TYR A 1110 -4.51 5.53 79.07
N LEU A 1111 -5.75 5.37 79.52
CA LEU A 1111 -6.66 6.49 79.80
C LEU A 1111 -6.32 7.19 81.12
N ASN A 1112 -6.21 8.51 81.09
CA ASN A 1112 -6.25 9.35 82.30
C ASN A 1112 -6.81 10.76 81.95
N THR A 1113 -7.14 11.57 82.96
CA THR A 1113 -7.58 12.96 82.78
C THR A 1113 -6.40 13.91 82.73
N ASP A 1114 -6.38 14.84 81.77
CA ASP A 1114 -5.29 15.82 81.68
C ASP A 1114 -5.38 16.91 82.76
N SER A 1115 -4.51 16.80 83.77
CA SER A 1115 -4.37 17.80 84.84
C SER A 1115 -3.67 19.10 84.41
N THR A 1116 -3.20 19.19 83.16
CA THR A 1116 -2.49 20.34 82.58
C THR A 1116 -3.25 21.03 81.45
N ALA A 1117 -4.23 20.37 80.83
CA ALA A 1117 -5.26 21.03 80.03
C ALA A 1117 -5.97 22.10 80.88
N GLN A 1118 -6.44 23.18 80.24
CA GLN A 1118 -7.19 24.23 80.97
C GLN A 1118 -8.56 23.75 81.46
N ILE A 1119 -8.97 22.53 81.09
CA ILE A 1119 -10.33 21.99 81.21
C ILE A 1119 -10.27 20.62 81.87
N GLY A 1120 -10.76 20.53 83.11
CA GLY A 1120 -10.63 19.35 83.97
C GLY A 1120 -11.52 18.14 83.64
N SER A 1121 -12.06 18.04 82.41
CA SER A 1121 -12.99 16.98 81.97
C SER A 1121 -12.55 16.22 80.72
N GLN A 1122 -11.49 16.64 80.02
CA GLN A 1122 -11.01 15.92 78.82
C GLN A 1122 -10.18 14.68 79.21
N MET A 1123 -10.41 13.60 78.47
CA MET A 1123 -9.59 12.39 78.50
C MET A 1123 -8.39 12.55 77.57
N SER A 1124 -7.26 12.01 77.98
CA SER A 1124 -6.03 11.94 77.18
C SER A 1124 -5.38 10.56 77.32
N LEU A 1125 -4.49 10.26 76.38
CA LEU A 1125 -3.71 9.03 76.33
C LEU A 1125 -2.36 9.23 77.04
N TYR A 1126 -1.91 8.20 77.75
CA TYR A 1126 -0.71 8.22 78.60
C TYR A 1126 0.12 6.94 78.46
N THR A 1127 1.41 7.04 78.81
CA THR A 1127 2.38 5.93 78.77
C THR A 1127 2.08 4.79 79.74
N SER A 1128 1.32 5.05 80.81
CA SER A 1128 0.91 4.06 81.82
C SER A 1128 -0.29 4.55 82.62
N ALA A 1129 -1.07 3.64 83.20
CA ALA A 1129 -2.25 3.94 84.03
C ALA A 1129 -1.96 4.82 85.27
N THR A 1130 -0.69 5.01 85.65
CA THR A 1130 -0.27 5.83 86.79
C THR A 1130 0.53 7.07 86.38
N ALA A 1131 0.72 7.31 85.08
CA ALA A 1131 1.39 8.50 84.59
C ALA A 1131 0.56 9.77 84.85
N SER A 1132 1.25 10.84 85.25
CA SER A 1132 0.70 12.20 85.44
C SER A 1132 1.39 13.24 84.56
N THR A 1133 2.20 12.76 83.61
CA THR A 1133 2.94 13.51 82.59
C THR A 1133 2.88 12.70 81.29
N SER A 1134 3.14 13.31 80.14
CA SER A 1134 2.99 12.68 78.81
C SER A 1134 1.53 12.43 78.42
N ALA A 1135 0.67 13.45 78.60
CA ALA A 1135 -0.71 13.44 78.13
C ALA A 1135 -0.77 13.77 76.64
N GLU A 1136 -1.44 12.94 75.85
CA GLU A 1136 -1.79 13.25 74.45
C GLU A 1136 -3.30 13.31 74.26
N THR A 1137 -3.79 14.49 73.88
CA THR A 1137 -5.19 14.70 73.49
C THR A 1137 -5.45 14.12 72.10
N ALA A 1138 -6.58 13.44 71.91
CA ALA A 1138 -6.96 12.85 70.62
C ALA A 1138 -8.38 13.25 70.21
N ASN A 1139 -8.60 13.30 68.89
CA ASN A 1139 -9.91 13.57 68.28
C ASN A 1139 -10.88 12.38 68.39
N LEU A 1140 -10.37 11.17 68.52
CA LEU A 1140 -11.13 9.98 68.96
C LEU A 1140 -10.22 9.19 69.89
N ILE A 1141 -10.73 8.80 71.05
CA ILE A 1141 -10.08 7.80 71.89
C ILE A 1141 -10.89 6.51 71.80
N TRP A 1142 -10.27 5.47 71.24
CA TRP A 1142 -10.90 4.17 71.02
C TRP A 1142 -9.93 3.04 71.37
N SER A 1143 -10.48 1.82 71.52
CA SER A 1143 -9.71 0.61 71.76
C SER A 1143 -10.26 -0.55 70.93
N ASP A 1144 -9.38 -1.51 70.61
CA ASP A 1144 -9.70 -2.79 69.97
C ASP A 1144 -9.90 -3.94 70.98
N GLY A 1145 -9.86 -3.64 72.28
CA GLY A 1145 -10.01 -4.61 73.36
C GLY A 1145 -8.95 -5.71 73.36
N SER A 1146 -7.72 -5.40 72.93
CA SER A 1146 -6.61 -6.36 72.90
C SER A 1146 -6.07 -6.73 74.29
N ALA A 1147 -6.32 -5.92 75.33
CA ALA A 1147 -5.85 -6.19 76.69
C ALA A 1147 -6.71 -7.19 77.47
N VAL A 1148 -6.06 -7.95 78.37
CA VAL A 1148 -6.71 -8.87 79.31
C VAL A 1148 -6.49 -8.34 80.74
N ALA A 1149 -7.46 -7.72 81.41
CA ALA A 1149 -8.84 -7.44 81.03
C ALA A 1149 -9.05 -5.95 80.74
N HIS A 1150 -9.56 -5.64 79.54
CA HIS A 1150 -9.92 -4.30 79.07
C HIS A 1150 -10.66 -3.44 80.11
N SER A 1151 -10.30 -2.15 80.21
CA SER A 1151 -10.77 -1.24 81.25
C SER A 1151 -10.70 0.22 80.81
N ALA A 1152 -11.84 0.92 80.84
CA ALA A 1152 -11.96 2.37 80.62
C ALA A 1152 -11.58 3.24 81.83
N SER A 1153 -11.13 2.65 82.94
CA SER A 1153 -10.88 3.38 84.18
C SER A 1153 -9.62 4.24 84.13
N THR A 1154 -9.67 5.44 84.71
CA THR A 1154 -8.49 6.30 84.87
C THR A 1154 -7.54 5.89 86.01
N THR A 1155 -7.91 4.86 86.79
CA THR A 1155 -7.09 4.37 87.92
C THR A 1155 -6.58 2.95 87.75
N VAL A 1156 -7.25 2.15 86.92
CA VAL A 1156 -6.91 0.76 86.57
C VAL A 1156 -7.14 0.49 85.09
N GLY A 1157 -6.86 1.50 84.25
CA GLY A 1157 -7.01 1.42 82.80
C GLY A 1157 -6.05 0.43 82.17
N THR A 1158 -6.44 -0.13 81.04
CA THR A 1158 -5.58 -0.97 80.21
C THR A 1158 -4.77 -0.14 79.22
N GLY A 1159 -3.66 -0.72 78.75
CA GLY A 1159 -2.81 -0.15 77.71
C GLY A 1159 -3.22 -0.69 76.35
N ASP A 1160 -4.42 -0.37 75.90
CA ASP A 1160 -4.97 -0.77 74.60
C ASP A 1160 -5.82 0.33 73.94
N TRP A 1161 -5.65 1.59 74.39
CA TRP A 1161 -6.35 2.76 73.85
C TRP A 1161 -5.46 3.53 72.87
N THR A 1162 -6.03 4.02 71.76
CA THR A 1162 -5.28 4.78 70.75
C THR A 1162 -6.12 5.92 70.16
N ASN A 1163 -5.50 6.72 69.29
CA ASN A 1163 -6.09 7.88 68.64
C ASN A 1163 -6.66 7.55 67.23
N SER A 1164 -7.19 8.53 66.50
CA SER A 1164 -7.76 8.33 65.15
C SER A 1164 -6.76 8.38 63.99
N TYR A 1165 -5.46 8.31 64.24
CA TYR A 1165 -4.45 8.37 63.18
C TYR A 1165 -4.68 7.29 62.11
N LEU A 1166 -4.60 7.71 60.84
CA LEU A 1166 -4.85 6.90 59.65
C LEU A 1166 -6.25 6.24 59.55
N LEU A 1167 -7.16 6.46 60.50
CA LEU A 1167 -8.58 6.18 60.29
C LEU A 1167 -9.13 7.06 59.16
N ASN A 1168 -10.28 6.67 58.62
CA ASN A 1168 -10.87 7.40 57.51
C ASN A 1168 -11.67 8.63 58.00
N SER A 1169 -11.29 9.82 57.52
CA SER A 1169 -12.03 11.07 57.77
C SER A 1169 -13.53 10.99 57.44
N VAL A 1170 -14.34 11.77 58.16
CA VAL A 1170 -15.77 11.92 57.92
C VAL A 1170 -16.05 13.33 57.38
N PRO A 1171 -16.83 13.51 56.30
CA PRO A 1171 -17.14 14.83 55.77
C PRO A 1171 -17.75 15.80 56.79
N SER A 1172 -17.48 17.09 56.60
CA SER A 1172 -18.12 18.17 57.34
C SER A 1172 -19.60 18.31 56.98
N VAL A 1173 -20.40 18.80 57.92
CA VAL A 1173 -21.80 19.18 57.73
C VAL A 1173 -21.94 20.66 58.10
N THR A 1174 -22.05 21.52 57.08
CA THR A 1174 -22.27 22.96 57.23
C THR A 1174 -23.76 23.29 57.22
N TRP A 1175 -24.22 23.96 58.27
CA TRP A 1175 -25.56 24.50 58.43
C TRP A 1175 -25.55 26.01 58.19
N THR A 1176 -26.56 26.55 57.50
CA THR A 1176 -26.58 27.94 57.06
C THR A 1176 -27.94 28.59 57.31
N LYS A 1177 -27.95 29.87 57.69
CA LYS A 1177 -29.15 30.65 58.02
C LYS A 1177 -29.72 31.48 56.87
#